data_AF-A0A2Z6ADQ7-F1
#
_entry.id   AF-A0A2Z6ADQ7-F1
#
_cell.length_a   1.000
_cell.length_b   1.000
_cell.length_c   1.000
_cell.angle_alpha   90.00
_cell.angle_beta   90.00
_cell.angle_gamma   90.00
#
_symmetry.space_group_name_H-M   'P 1'
#
loop_
_entity.id
_entity.type
_entity.pdbx_description
1 polymer ?
#
loop_
_entity_poly.entity_id
_entity_poly.type
_entity_poly.pdbx_seq_one_letter_code
_entity_poly.pdbx_strand_id
1 'polypeptide(L)'
;MRFLSATGGCLFLLSTSVAGLSIASIGAAIAQTPQATSQAPVVLREVSPEWLAPRALPPLTADQSAHAQDGVAFVLTDWQVRATAEGYDSYYRIATKVVDRSGLEDTGRISASYDPAFETVALNFVHIIRDGKTIDRTADASFRVVEREDDLDDGIISGSLRAIATLKDVRVGDIVDYGMTQHVRTALWPGHYFTSFTDRFSEPLGLRAIRFVWPTSQPLRFKPTNSDITFTQQTLGDMTVWEWTGRDRPFGPGEDNVPAWHPQYGRVDVSTMPDWATVARWAVPLYAGDDSLTPDFEQKLADIAARWPKAQDRLTEISRYIQDNIRYVGEELGEGSYVPRRPKLVLERGYGDCKDKSLLLTVALRLLGIDAVPALVSTRPGRDLPDRLASPLMFDHVIVRVAIDGQTTWIDPTATHRGGRGLAITPSNLGYALPVRDGQQALEKMEGYPARAGAMDVVERYDVDEAAATALTLRVETRYSGSMADWMRGRLASQSAAKVARGNLEYYQKRFPGLAEGKALAISDDRDANIVILGEDYSLTKVEFDKGKILSDLNTTAYAVDDLLPGKQSGPRKQPLYLPANIHRNQVIEVRAKDRRLWAPDDIDMLADGVHFTRKSERDNDGVRMTYTLVSDDNSVVPAEKAAAIYAISEKIGDENGLRFFIDKSSRPSETVGAIDPADLQAYRADLDRIVELTGEKSDQASRIEALSIINRIADKPERPSVVAGLFDGLKGLILTSLNRAAPAKTALQSSIEQYQGNADMIQTLIALQLNGDEPPVILKTMKIAQDKQPDLIKAFDLNWMQYLSQRINLMPADKRQDARDELNVILAAAGWRMDPRTDEGVSVLGGAIRAHLKRGNVAEARRLIALQPSPDTLVGLAMDKRYQAVWPDLTKAQADGFAGSIDQSVSLARAAANKAPDDFGAATALMRALRTAGKPQEAIAAGKKLGAGRDRIEATGEPAFWFVNEYASALADAGRHADAIAQMDAVLALGIDQYPALVSQLINRAEMFNHADMPDRALAAMTEADEKYGGKASQYGKMWMWAGKACALRTLNRADEAKALDDKLTATQDDNKAAVSMAAACRGDQKMIETLLVDRLDKPDDRMAALGLFVRSRQSPMPSTFDARLNGVMDAARAAPAVQAKLKEVGRVVDFAGSKTYWGGF
;
A
#
# COMPACT_ATOMS: atom_id res chain seq x y z
N MET A 1 6.88 -5.40 5.12
CA MET A 1 6.57 -6.15 6.36
C MET A 1 7.79 -6.12 7.26
N ARG A 2 7.64 -5.74 8.54
CA ARG A 2 8.74 -5.48 9.49
C ARG A 2 9.14 -6.76 10.23
N PHE A 3 10.43 -7.10 10.21
CA PHE A 3 11.10 -7.84 11.27
C PHE A 3 11.74 -6.81 12.24
N LEU A 4 11.88 -7.20 13.51
CA LEU A 4 12.47 -6.51 14.66
C LEU A 4 11.56 -5.60 15.52
N SER A 5 11.65 -5.89 16.82
CA SER A 5 11.20 -5.16 18.02
C SER A 5 9.71 -5.24 18.40
N ALA A 6 9.41 -6.10 19.38
CA ALA A 6 8.23 -5.99 20.22
C ALA A 6 8.68 -5.66 21.66
N THR A 7 8.56 -4.39 22.04
CA THR A 7 8.63 -3.92 23.44
C THR A 7 7.49 -2.92 23.66
N GLY A 8 6.68 -3.14 24.69
CA GLY A 8 5.62 -2.21 25.07
C GLY A 8 4.48 -2.83 25.88
N GLY A 9 4.79 -3.38 27.05
CA GLY A 9 3.77 -3.75 28.05
C GLY A 9 3.40 -2.53 28.90
N CYS A 10 2.11 -2.23 28.99
CA CYS A 10 1.57 -1.24 29.92
C CYS A 10 0.77 -1.97 31.02
N LEU A 11 1.09 -1.65 32.27
CA LEU A 11 0.48 -2.12 33.52
C LEU A 11 -1.05 -1.89 33.52
N PHE A 12 -1.80 -2.88 34.01
CA PHE A 12 -2.88 -2.60 34.97
C PHE A 12 -2.96 -3.69 36.06
N LEU A 13 -2.81 -3.22 37.29
CA LEU A 13 -3.01 -3.92 38.55
C LEU A 13 -4.47 -4.33 38.71
N LEU A 14 -4.74 -5.55 39.16
CA LEU A 14 -5.89 -5.85 40.01
C LEU A 14 -5.54 -6.98 40.97
N SER A 15 -5.88 -6.72 42.22
CA SER A 15 -5.46 -7.35 43.46
C SER A 15 -6.45 -8.42 43.96
N THR A 16 -5.92 -9.35 44.77
CA THR A 16 -6.60 -10.12 45.85
C THR A 16 -7.72 -11.08 45.44
N SER A 17 -7.75 -12.35 45.86
CA SER A 17 -7.74 -12.79 47.25
C SER A 17 -7.50 -14.30 47.36
N VAL A 18 -6.80 -14.69 48.42
CA VAL A 18 -6.58 -16.04 48.92
C VAL A 18 -7.83 -16.58 49.60
N ALA A 19 -8.16 -17.86 49.36
CA ALA A 19 -8.87 -18.68 50.34
C ALA A 19 -8.37 -20.12 50.21
N GLY A 20 -7.66 -20.59 51.24
CA GLY A 20 -7.17 -21.95 51.34
C GLY A 20 -8.23 -22.93 51.84
N LEU A 21 -8.02 -24.20 51.53
CA LEU A 21 -8.52 -25.32 52.31
C LEU A 21 -7.57 -26.51 52.10
N SER A 22 -6.84 -26.83 53.17
CA SER A 22 -6.15 -28.11 53.35
C SER A 22 -7.17 -29.17 53.79
N ILE A 23 -6.98 -30.44 53.40
CA ILE A 23 -6.96 -31.61 54.31
C ILE A 23 -6.72 -32.93 53.52
N ALA A 24 -5.74 -33.68 54.03
CA ALA A 24 -5.53 -35.13 54.09
C ALA A 24 -5.47 -36.02 52.83
N SER A 25 -4.21 -36.42 52.60
CA SER A 25 -3.66 -37.71 52.17
C SER A 25 -4.47 -38.99 52.40
N ILE A 26 -4.52 -39.84 51.36
CA ILE A 26 -4.53 -41.31 51.47
C ILE A 26 -3.41 -41.85 50.57
N GLY A 27 -2.49 -42.61 51.16
CA GLY A 27 -1.36 -43.21 50.47
C GLY A 27 -1.71 -44.54 49.81
N ALA A 28 -1.15 -44.76 48.62
CA ALA A 28 -0.94 -46.10 48.06
C ALA A 28 0.47 -46.13 47.46
N ALA A 29 1.28 -47.06 47.95
CA ALA A 29 2.66 -47.26 47.57
C ALA A 29 2.77 -47.79 46.13
N ILE A 30 3.43 -47.05 45.26
CA ILE A 30 3.98 -47.53 43.98
C ILE A 30 5.50 -47.40 44.11
N ALA A 31 6.21 -48.47 43.74
CA ALA A 31 7.66 -48.60 43.84
C ALA A 31 8.37 -47.39 43.21
N GLN A 32 9.19 -46.72 44.02
CA GLN A 32 10.08 -45.65 43.57
C GLN A 32 11.24 -46.28 42.78
N THR A 33 11.21 -46.14 41.46
CA THR A 33 12.44 -46.00 40.67
C THR A 33 13.21 -44.78 41.17
N PRO A 34 14.56 -44.79 41.17
CA PRO A 34 15.33 -43.65 41.66
C PRO A 34 15.00 -42.43 40.78
N GLN A 35 14.29 -41.47 41.35
CA GLN A 35 14.18 -40.13 40.77
C GLN A 35 15.60 -39.57 40.70
N ALA A 36 16.14 -39.48 39.49
CA ALA A 36 17.20 -38.54 39.21
C ALA A 36 16.72 -37.18 39.71
N THR A 37 17.40 -36.62 40.70
CA THR A 37 17.20 -35.25 41.12
C THR A 37 17.33 -34.36 39.90
N SER A 38 16.22 -33.89 39.33
CA SER A 38 16.24 -32.95 38.21
C SER A 38 16.80 -31.64 38.74
N GLN A 39 18.11 -31.44 38.58
CA GLN A 39 18.67 -30.09 38.65
C GLN A 39 17.88 -29.21 37.68
N ALA A 40 17.57 -27.99 38.10
CA ALA A 40 16.95 -27.02 37.21
C ALA A 40 17.78 -26.92 35.91
N PRO A 41 17.15 -26.77 34.73
CA PRO A 41 17.87 -26.66 33.47
C PRO A 41 18.89 -25.53 33.57
N VAL A 42 20.17 -25.85 33.44
CA VAL A 42 21.29 -24.90 33.54
C VAL A 42 22.16 -24.99 32.29
N VAL A 43 22.68 -23.85 31.86
CA VAL A 43 23.75 -23.83 30.85
C VAL A 43 25.04 -24.27 31.54
N LEU A 44 25.60 -25.38 31.08
CA LEU A 44 26.87 -25.90 31.57
C LEU A 44 28.02 -24.97 31.14
N ARG A 45 29.16 -25.07 31.82
CA ARG A 45 30.41 -24.46 31.35
C ARG A 45 31.40 -25.56 31.09
N GLU A 46 31.85 -25.67 29.85
CA GLU A 46 32.72 -26.75 29.40
C GLU A 46 33.88 -26.18 28.60
N VAL A 47 35.05 -26.79 28.72
CA VAL A 47 36.16 -26.43 27.83
C VAL A 47 35.80 -26.76 26.39
N SER A 48 36.29 -25.95 25.43
CA SER A 48 36.08 -26.23 24.01
C SER A 48 36.53 -27.66 23.66
N PRO A 49 35.69 -28.47 22.99
CA PRO A 49 36.04 -29.84 22.64
C PRO A 49 37.29 -29.94 21.76
N GLU A 50 38.14 -30.94 22.02
CA GLU A 50 39.41 -31.15 21.30
C GLU A 50 39.23 -31.48 19.80
N TRP A 51 38.03 -31.92 19.39
CA TRP A 51 37.75 -32.32 18.01
C TRP A 51 37.45 -31.14 17.06
N LEU A 52 37.30 -29.93 17.60
CA LEU A 52 37.00 -28.72 16.84
C LEU A 52 38.19 -28.29 15.98
N ALA A 53 37.92 -27.92 14.73
CA ALA A 53 38.90 -27.25 13.88
C ALA A 53 39.00 -25.77 14.30
N PRO A 54 40.18 -25.25 14.68
CA PRO A 54 40.30 -23.86 15.13
C PRO A 54 40.10 -22.86 13.99
N ARG A 55 39.43 -21.73 14.29
CA ARG A 55 39.19 -20.63 13.33
C ARG A 55 39.76 -19.32 13.84
N ALA A 56 40.56 -18.65 13.02
CA ALA A 56 40.98 -17.27 13.26
C ALA A 56 39.89 -16.30 12.80
N LEU A 57 39.69 -15.21 13.55
CA LEU A 57 38.78 -14.14 13.16
C LEU A 57 39.38 -13.37 11.97
N PRO A 58 38.67 -13.26 10.83
CA PRO A 58 39.13 -12.43 9.73
C PRO A 58 39.04 -10.93 10.08
N PRO A 59 39.88 -10.07 9.48
CA PRO A 59 39.59 -8.65 9.46
C PRO A 59 38.32 -8.38 8.64
N LEU A 60 37.48 -7.45 9.09
CA LEU A 60 36.36 -6.95 8.29
C LEU A 60 36.85 -5.87 7.31
N THR A 61 36.32 -5.88 6.10
CA THR A 61 36.53 -4.80 5.14
C THR A 61 35.72 -3.56 5.51
N ALA A 62 36.08 -2.40 4.97
CA ALA A 62 35.30 -1.17 5.13
C ALA A 62 33.88 -1.32 4.57
N ASP A 63 33.74 -2.04 3.45
CA ASP A 63 32.45 -2.31 2.81
C ASP A 63 31.54 -3.20 3.68
N GLN A 64 32.09 -4.27 4.27
CA GLN A 64 31.37 -5.13 5.20
C GLN A 64 30.92 -4.38 6.46
N SER A 65 31.74 -3.43 6.94
CA SER A 65 31.39 -2.59 8.09
C SER A 65 30.34 -1.53 7.74
N ALA A 66 30.40 -0.97 6.53
CA ALA A 66 29.46 0.06 6.06
C ALA A 66 28.06 -0.50 5.76
N HIS A 67 27.96 -1.79 5.44
CA HIS A 67 26.69 -2.50 5.21
C HIS A 67 26.19 -3.26 6.45
N ALA A 68 26.75 -2.97 7.63
CA ALA A 68 26.22 -3.46 8.90
C ALA A 68 24.77 -3.00 9.08
N GLN A 69 23.89 -3.91 9.49
CA GLN A 69 22.51 -3.60 9.84
C GLN A 69 22.35 -3.60 11.36
N ASP A 70 21.46 -2.76 11.86
CA ASP A 70 21.19 -2.61 13.30
C ASP A 70 22.44 -2.42 14.17
N GLY A 71 23.48 -1.78 13.59
CA GLY A 71 24.74 -1.48 14.26
C GLY A 71 25.65 -2.69 14.52
N VAL A 72 25.42 -3.83 13.85
CA VAL A 72 26.20 -5.07 14.03
C VAL A 72 26.78 -5.55 12.70
N ALA A 73 28.07 -5.91 12.69
CA ALA A 73 28.72 -6.58 11.55
C ALA A 73 29.17 -7.99 11.92
N PHE A 74 28.77 -8.99 11.13
CA PHE A 74 29.15 -10.39 11.37
C PHE A 74 30.59 -10.68 10.91
N VAL A 75 31.45 -11.03 11.85
CA VAL A 75 32.87 -11.34 11.62
C VAL A 75 33.05 -12.82 11.27
N LEU A 76 32.47 -13.71 12.08
CA LEU A 76 32.58 -15.17 11.94
C LEU A 76 31.27 -15.84 12.31
N THR A 77 30.90 -16.83 11.50
CA THR A 77 30.05 -17.95 11.95
C THR A 77 30.79 -19.25 11.68
N ASP A 78 30.99 -20.06 12.72
CA ASP A 78 31.64 -21.37 12.63
C ASP A 78 30.72 -22.42 13.25
N TRP A 79 30.28 -23.37 12.43
CA TRP A 79 29.39 -24.44 12.82
C TRP A 79 30.05 -25.79 12.58
N GLN A 80 30.23 -26.57 13.64
CA GLN A 80 30.87 -27.86 13.57
C GLN A 80 30.00 -28.91 14.23
N VAL A 81 29.84 -30.07 13.59
CA VAL A 81 29.00 -31.15 14.09
C VAL A 81 29.78 -32.45 14.07
N ARG A 82 29.66 -33.24 15.12
CA ARG A 82 30.30 -34.55 15.23
C ARG A 82 29.34 -35.59 15.80
N ALA A 83 29.25 -36.75 15.15
CA ALA A 83 28.53 -37.89 15.71
C ALA A 83 29.18 -38.42 16.99
N THR A 84 28.35 -38.84 17.93
CA THR A 84 28.74 -39.54 19.16
C THR A 84 28.04 -40.90 19.22
N ALA A 85 28.33 -41.72 20.23
CA ALA A 85 27.69 -43.02 20.39
C ALA A 85 26.17 -42.93 20.68
N GLU A 86 25.71 -41.82 21.23
CA GLU A 86 24.32 -41.63 21.69
C GLU A 86 23.57 -40.52 20.92
N GLY A 87 24.19 -39.93 19.90
CA GLY A 87 23.63 -38.82 19.13
C GLY A 87 24.72 -38.00 18.45
N TYR A 88 24.78 -36.69 18.71
CA TYR A 88 25.82 -35.82 18.17
C TYR A 88 26.07 -34.57 19.03
N ASP A 89 27.25 -33.99 18.87
CA ASP A 89 27.60 -32.67 19.40
C ASP A 89 27.54 -31.64 18.26
N SER A 90 26.85 -30.52 18.49
CA SER A 90 26.77 -29.38 17.59
C SER A 90 27.40 -28.15 18.26
N TYR A 91 28.54 -27.71 17.74
CA TYR A 91 29.26 -26.54 18.22
C TYR A 91 28.97 -25.34 17.30
N TYR A 92 28.62 -24.21 17.89
CA TYR A 92 28.43 -22.96 17.19
C TYR A 92 29.25 -21.84 17.81
N ARG A 93 29.98 -21.10 16.98
CA ARG A 93 30.70 -19.89 17.36
C ARG A 93 30.27 -18.71 16.51
N ILE A 94 29.95 -17.61 17.18
CA ILE A 94 29.63 -16.33 16.54
C ILE A 94 30.65 -15.30 17.00
N ALA A 95 31.16 -14.52 16.04
CA ALA A 95 31.83 -13.27 16.34
C ALA A 95 31.14 -12.10 15.61
N THR A 96 30.78 -11.06 16.34
CA THR A 96 30.10 -9.86 15.82
C THR A 96 30.81 -8.60 16.30
N LYS A 97 31.00 -7.63 15.41
CA LYS A 97 31.54 -6.31 15.73
C LYS A 97 30.41 -5.31 15.97
N VAL A 98 30.48 -4.56 17.06
CA VAL A 98 29.59 -3.44 17.33
C VAL A 98 30.05 -2.23 16.53
N VAL A 99 29.25 -1.81 15.56
CA VAL A 99 29.60 -0.71 14.65
C VAL A 99 29.08 0.64 15.17
N ASP A 100 27.91 0.65 15.81
CA ASP A 100 27.33 1.85 16.42
C ASP A 100 26.48 1.53 17.67
N ARG A 101 25.79 2.55 18.21
CA ARG A 101 25.00 2.44 19.46
C ARG A 101 23.85 1.44 19.36
N SER A 102 23.22 1.29 18.20
CA SER A 102 22.07 0.39 18.02
C SER A 102 22.47 -1.07 18.24
N GLY A 103 23.67 -1.45 17.79
CA GLY A 103 24.20 -2.81 17.94
C GLY A 103 24.55 -3.22 19.37
N LEU A 104 24.62 -2.28 20.33
CA LEU A 104 24.88 -2.62 21.73
C LEU A 104 23.75 -3.42 22.39
N GLU A 105 22.50 -3.20 21.98
CA GLU A 105 21.36 -3.89 22.58
C GLU A 105 21.37 -5.39 22.19
N ASP A 106 21.68 -5.70 20.94
CA ASP A 106 21.69 -7.08 20.43
C ASP A 106 22.99 -7.82 20.78
N THR A 107 24.15 -7.22 20.58
CA THR A 107 25.46 -7.86 20.89
C THR A 107 25.75 -7.95 22.39
N GLY A 108 25.08 -7.14 23.21
CA GLY A 108 25.13 -7.21 24.67
C GLY A 108 24.45 -8.44 25.25
N ARG A 109 23.81 -9.29 24.43
CA ARG A 109 23.06 -10.46 24.87
C ARG A 109 23.51 -11.72 24.13
N ILE A 110 23.78 -12.78 24.88
CA ILE A 110 23.96 -14.14 24.34
C ILE A 110 22.70 -14.93 24.63
N SER A 111 22.21 -15.70 23.64
CA SER A 111 21.11 -16.63 23.88
C SER A 111 21.24 -17.92 23.10
N ALA A 112 20.75 -19.01 23.68
CA ALA A 112 20.60 -20.31 23.03
C ALA A 112 19.21 -20.87 23.35
N SER A 113 18.52 -21.40 22.33
CA SER A 113 17.28 -22.15 22.49
C SER A 113 17.57 -23.63 22.33
N TYR A 114 16.92 -24.47 23.13
CA TYR A 114 17.12 -25.93 23.09
C TYR A 114 15.89 -26.67 23.65
N ASP A 115 15.68 -27.91 23.20
CA ASP A 115 14.69 -28.83 23.76
C ASP A 115 15.34 -29.65 24.89
N PRO A 116 14.97 -29.42 26.17
CA PRO A 116 15.59 -30.12 27.30
C PRO A 116 15.32 -31.64 27.31
N ALA A 117 14.39 -32.16 26.52
CA ALA A 117 14.15 -33.60 26.40
C ALA A 117 15.26 -34.32 25.61
N PHE A 118 15.89 -33.62 24.66
CA PHE A 118 16.92 -34.20 23.78
C PHE A 118 18.27 -33.49 23.87
N GLU A 119 18.29 -32.26 24.38
CA GLU A 119 19.40 -31.35 24.20
C GLU A 119 19.87 -30.77 25.52
N THR A 120 21.19 -30.65 25.66
CA THR A 120 21.82 -29.86 26.72
C THR A 120 22.77 -28.86 26.09
N VAL A 121 22.94 -27.71 26.74
CA VAL A 121 23.75 -26.60 26.20
C VAL A 121 24.87 -26.25 27.16
N ALA A 122 26.08 -26.13 26.62
CA ALA A 122 27.28 -25.71 27.31
C ALA A 122 27.86 -24.44 26.70
N LEU A 123 28.20 -23.46 27.54
CA LEU A 123 29.03 -22.33 27.15
C LEU A 123 30.49 -22.77 27.14
N ASN A 124 31.18 -22.57 26.02
CA ASN A 124 32.61 -22.86 25.90
C ASN A 124 33.49 -21.66 26.25
N PHE A 125 33.19 -20.50 25.68
CA PHE A 125 33.87 -19.25 26.00
C PHE A 125 33.02 -18.03 25.61
N VAL A 126 33.30 -16.89 26.23
CA VAL A 126 32.83 -15.56 25.83
C VAL A 126 33.98 -14.57 25.93
N HIS A 127 34.32 -13.93 24.83
CA HIS A 127 35.39 -12.94 24.74
C HIS A 127 34.85 -11.60 24.22
N ILE A 128 35.37 -10.52 24.79
CA ILE A 128 35.26 -9.17 24.22
C ILE A 128 36.64 -8.78 23.71
N ILE A 129 36.76 -8.49 22.42
CA ILE A 129 38.00 -8.03 21.81
C ILE A 129 37.89 -6.53 21.59
N ARG A 130 38.72 -5.77 22.32
CA ARG A 130 38.77 -4.30 22.31
C ARG A 130 40.18 -3.84 21.98
N ASP A 131 40.34 -3.05 20.92
CA ASP A 131 41.63 -2.54 20.47
C ASP A 131 42.71 -3.64 20.32
N GLY A 132 42.29 -4.82 19.83
CA GLY A 132 43.14 -5.99 19.65
C GLY A 132 43.46 -6.78 20.92
N LYS A 133 42.99 -6.35 22.10
CA LYS A 133 43.13 -7.08 23.37
C LYS A 133 41.89 -7.93 23.64
N THR A 134 42.11 -9.18 24.05
CA THR A 134 41.04 -10.11 24.43
C THR A 134 40.73 -9.98 25.93
N ILE A 135 39.46 -9.77 26.26
CA ILE A 135 38.92 -9.75 27.63
C ILE A 135 38.01 -10.97 27.77
N ASP A 136 38.41 -11.93 28.61
CA ASP A 136 37.61 -13.13 28.87
C ASP A 136 36.47 -12.81 29.85
N ARG A 137 35.24 -13.10 29.43
CA ARG A 137 33.97 -12.92 30.17
C ARG A 137 33.25 -14.24 30.42
N THR A 138 33.89 -15.38 30.15
CA THR A 138 33.27 -16.71 30.27
C THR A 138 32.77 -17.00 31.70
N ALA A 139 33.57 -16.65 32.70
CA ALA A 139 33.19 -16.79 34.11
C ALA A 139 32.08 -15.81 34.54
N ASP A 140 32.06 -14.61 33.93
CA ASP A 140 31.12 -13.53 34.24
C ASP A 140 29.73 -13.73 33.59
N ALA A 141 29.65 -14.53 32.52
CA ALA A 141 28.43 -14.77 31.77
C ALA A 141 27.45 -15.63 32.58
N SER A 142 26.40 -15.01 33.14
CA SER A 142 25.35 -15.71 33.89
C SER A 142 24.11 -15.88 33.02
N PHE A 143 23.70 -17.14 32.79
CA PHE A 143 22.48 -17.45 32.04
C PHE A 143 21.27 -17.52 32.96
N ARG A 144 20.18 -16.91 32.52
CA ARG A 144 18.83 -17.16 33.02
C ARG A 144 18.11 -18.03 32.00
N VAL A 145 17.62 -19.18 32.44
CA VAL A 145 16.79 -20.06 31.61
C VAL A 145 15.34 -19.66 31.83
N VAL A 146 14.62 -19.46 30.72
CA VAL A 146 13.19 -19.18 30.73
C VAL A 146 12.49 -20.17 29.82
N GLU A 147 11.36 -20.68 30.29
CA GLU A 147 10.38 -21.35 29.44
C GLU A 147 9.61 -20.25 28.71
N ARG A 148 9.66 -20.28 27.38
CA ARG A 148 8.97 -19.33 26.53
C ARG A 148 8.37 -20.09 25.37
N GLU A 149 7.06 -20.30 25.44
CA GLU A 149 6.28 -20.91 24.39
C GLU A 149 5.95 -19.84 23.34
N ASP A 150 6.77 -19.76 22.29
CA ASP A 150 6.60 -18.77 21.23
C ASP A 150 5.32 -19.00 20.40
N ASP A 151 4.80 -20.23 20.40
CA ASP A 151 3.62 -20.66 19.63
C ASP A 151 2.38 -20.94 20.52
N LEU A 152 2.37 -20.44 21.77
CA LEU A 152 1.25 -20.69 22.70
C LEU A 152 -0.06 -20.08 22.23
N ASP A 153 0.00 -18.93 21.56
CA ASP A 153 -1.18 -18.27 20.97
C ASP A 153 -1.81 -19.11 19.85
N ASP A 154 -1.02 -19.99 19.21
CA ASP A 154 -1.48 -20.99 18.24
C ASP A 154 -1.91 -22.31 18.92
N GLY A 155 -1.89 -22.37 20.25
CA GLY A 155 -2.25 -23.55 21.04
C GLY A 155 -1.18 -24.64 21.03
N ILE A 156 0.07 -24.29 20.72
CA ILE A 156 1.22 -25.20 20.66
C ILE A 156 2.07 -25.03 21.92
N ILE A 157 2.46 -26.14 22.53
CA ILE A 157 3.35 -26.25 23.66
C ILE A 157 4.52 -27.11 23.21
N SER A 158 5.67 -26.46 23.01
CA SER A 158 6.89 -27.05 22.49
C SER A 158 7.80 -27.59 23.59
N GLY A 159 7.73 -27.04 24.81
CA GLY A 159 8.67 -27.33 25.89
C GLY A 159 10.08 -26.78 25.66
N SER A 160 10.28 -25.93 24.64
CA SER A 160 11.57 -25.34 24.33
C SER A 160 12.00 -24.33 25.40
N LEU A 161 13.26 -24.43 25.83
CA LEU A 161 13.84 -23.50 26.80
C LEU A 161 14.75 -22.50 26.10
N ARG A 162 14.78 -21.28 26.61
CA ARG A 162 15.72 -20.23 26.15
C ARG A 162 16.65 -19.82 27.28
N ALA A 163 17.93 -20.06 27.10
CA ALA A 163 18.98 -19.54 27.97
C ALA A 163 19.42 -18.15 27.49
N ILE A 164 19.46 -17.16 28.39
CA ILE A 164 19.81 -15.77 28.07
C ILE A 164 20.85 -15.26 29.05
N ALA A 165 21.97 -14.74 28.56
CA ALA A 165 22.98 -14.03 29.35
C ALA A 165 23.16 -12.60 28.84
N THR A 166 23.35 -11.65 29.77
CA THR A 166 23.69 -10.25 29.44
C THR A 166 25.15 -10.01 29.74
N LEU A 167 25.87 -9.47 28.76
CA LEU A 167 27.28 -9.15 28.86
C LEU A 167 27.49 -7.77 29.49
N LYS A 168 28.52 -7.67 30.33
CA LYS A 168 28.91 -6.42 30.98
C LYS A 168 29.94 -5.69 30.14
N ASP A 169 29.83 -4.37 30.08
CA ASP A 169 30.82 -3.47 29.46
C ASP A 169 31.10 -3.77 27.98
N VAL A 170 30.05 -4.03 27.18
CA VAL A 170 30.15 -4.03 25.70
C VAL A 170 30.10 -2.58 25.21
N ARG A 171 30.98 -2.22 24.27
CA ARG A 171 31.13 -0.86 23.72
C ARG A 171 31.15 -0.87 22.20
N VAL A 172 30.83 0.29 21.61
CA VAL A 172 31.00 0.51 20.17
C VAL A 172 32.47 0.29 19.80
N GLY A 173 32.71 -0.50 18.76
CA GLY A 173 34.04 -0.92 18.30
C GLY A 173 34.47 -2.31 18.79
N ASP A 174 33.85 -2.84 19.84
CA ASP A 174 34.19 -4.17 20.37
C ASP A 174 33.77 -5.28 19.39
N ILE A 175 34.51 -6.39 19.39
CA ILE A 175 34.05 -7.67 18.84
C ILE A 175 33.64 -8.58 20.00
N VAL A 176 32.39 -9.02 20.00
CA VAL A 176 31.88 -10.05 20.91
C VAL A 176 32.05 -11.40 20.21
N ASP A 177 32.81 -12.31 20.79
CA ASP A 177 33.16 -13.63 20.24
C ASP A 177 32.85 -14.71 21.27
N TYR A 178 31.91 -15.61 20.98
CA TYR A 178 31.53 -16.67 21.90
C TYR A 178 31.27 -17.99 21.18
N GLY A 179 31.52 -19.09 21.89
CA GLY A 179 31.31 -20.46 21.43
C GLY A 179 30.43 -21.24 22.40
N MET A 180 29.49 -22.02 21.86
CA MET A 180 28.60 -22.89 22.62
C MET A 180 28.53 -24.27 21.98
N THR A 181 28.42 -25.30 22.81
CA THR A 181 28.21 -26.69 22.39
C THR A 181 26.83 -27.15 22.83
N GLN A 182 26.10 -27.77 21.91
CA GLN A 182 24.84 -28.42 22.17
C GLN A 182 25.04 -29.93 22.02
N HIS A 183 24.75 -30.68 23.08
CA HIS A 183 24.77 -32.14 23.06
C HIS A 183 23.37 -32.63 22.78
N VAL A 184 23.19 -33.32 21.66
CA VAL A 184 21.89 -33.86 21.24
C VAL A 184 21.90 -35.37 21.42
N ARG A 185 20.95 -35.88 22.20
CA ARG A 185 20.70 -37.31 22.45
C ARG A 185 19.24 -37.60 22.15
N THR A 186 18.98 -38.48 21.19
CA THR A 186 17.62 -38.85 20.82
C THR A 186 17.55 -40.29 20.34
N ALA A 187 16.52 -41.01 20.80
CA ALA A 187 16.22 -42.36 20.34
C ALA A 187 15.30 -42.36 19.11
N LEU A 188 14.78 -41.20 18.69
CA LEU A 188 13.82 -41.11 17.59
C LEU A 188 14.43 -41.56 16.28
N TRP A 189 15.67 -41.18 15.97
CA TRP A 189 16.35 -41.53 14.71
C TRP A 189 17.80 -41.99 14.95
N PRO A 190 18.00 -43.20 15.52
CA PRO A 190 19.31 -43.65 15.97
C PRO A 190 20.37 -43.62 14.87
N GLY A 191 21.49 -42.93 15.13
CA GLY A 191 22.62 -42.77 14.19
C GLY A 191 22.36 -41.82 13.02
N HIS A 192 21.11 -41.41 12.77
CA HIS A 192 20.80 -40.53 11.66
C HIS A 192 21.01 -39.05 12.00
N TYR A 193 21.44 -38.30 11.00
CA TYR A 193 21.54 -36.84 11.07
C TYR A 193 20.94 -36.20 9.83
N PHE A 194 20.39 -35.02 10.05
CA PHE A 194 19.73 -34.21 9.05
C PHE A 194 19.81 -32.74 9.44
N THR A 195 19.96 -31.85 8.46
CA THR A 195 19.90 -30.41 8.67
C THR A 195 19.78 -29.68 7.33
N SER A 196 19.51 -28.38 7.37
CA SER A 196 19.52 -27.50 6.21
C SER A 196 20.05 -26.14 6.63
N PHE A 197 20.86 -25.50 5.80
CA PHE A 197 21.38 -24.17 6.07
C PHE A 197 21.39 -23.32 4.79
N THR A 198 21.18 -22.01 4.94
CA THR A 198 21.30 -21.06 3.83
C THR A 198 22.76 -20.93 3.40
N ASP A 199 23.05 -20.53 2.17
CA ASP A 199 24.43 -20.26 1.72
C ASP A 199 24.84 -18.81 1.99
N ARG A 200 24.02 -17.88 1.48
CA ARG A 200 24.19 -16.42 1.54
C ARG A 200 23.26 -15.80 2.58
N PHE A 201 23.37 -14.49 2.76
CA PHE A 201 22.53 -13.70 3.67
C PHE A 201 22.20 -12.33 3.07
N SER A 202 21.29 -11.61 3.73
CA SER A 202 21.00 -10.21 3.43
C SER A 202 22.16 -9.27 3.79
N GLU A 203 23.04 -9.71 4.68
CA GLU A 203 24.09 -8.92 5.30
C GLU A 203 25.48 -9.51 5.01
N PRO A 204 26.53 -8.67 5.02
CA PRO A 204 27.90 -9.16 4.87
C PRO A 204 28.33 -10.05 6.04
N LEU A 205 29.06 -11.12 5.72
CA LEU A 205 29.69 -12.03 6.69
C LEU A 205 31.18 -12.22 6.33
N GLY A 206 32.07 -11.92 7.27
CA GLY A 206 33.53 -11.99 7.04
C GLY A 206 34.04 -13.40 6.72
N LEU A 207 33.70 -14.38 7.56
CA LEU A 207 34.01 -15.80 7.32
C LEU A 207 32.85 -16.67 7.78
N ARG A 208 32.49 -17.63 6.92
CA ARG A 208 31.63 -18.76 7.29
C ARG A 208 32.41 -20.04 7.22
N ALA A 209 32.32 -20.88 8.24
CA ALA A 209 32.91 -22.20 8.25
C ALA A 209 31.89 -23.24 8.70
N ILE A 210 31.85 -24.37 7.99
CA ILE A 210 30.95 -25.48 8.27
C ILE A 210 31.76 -26.77 8.22
N ARG A 211 31.64 -27.60 9.26
CA ARG A 211 32.34 -28.88 9.34
C ARG A 211 31.46 -29.98 9.90
N PHE A 212 31.42 -31.12 9.22
CA PHE A 212 30.75 -32.33 9.69
C PHE A 212 31.76 -33.45 9.89
N VAL A 213 31.65 -34.19 10.99
CA VAL A 213 32.46 -35.38 11.31
C VAL A 213 31.50 -36.53 11.60
N TRP A 214 31.38 -37.47 10.67
CA TRP A 214 30.36 -38.52 10.73
C TRP A 214 30.94 -39.91 10.41
N PRO A 215 30.39 -41.01 10.95
CA PRO A 215 30.89 -42.35 10.65
C PRO A 215 30.88 -42.68 9.17
N THR A 216 31.96 -43.28 8.69
CA THR A 216 32.13 -43.70 7.28
C THR A 216 31.10 -44.77 6.90
N SER A 217 30.59 -45.55 7.86
CA SER A 217 29.51 -46.52 7.67
C SER A 217 28.14 -45.90 7.38
N GLN A 218 27.97 -44.60 7.61
CA GLN A 218 26.70 -43.87 7.45
C GLN A 218 26.94 -42.51 6.78
N PRO A 219 27.32 -42.47 5.50
CA PRO A 219 27.80 -41.26 4.86
C PRO A 219 26.73 -40.15 4.78
N LEU A 220 27.16 -38.90 4.97
CA LEU A 220 26.32 -37.72 4.75
C LEU A 220 26.15 -37.43 3.25
N ARG A 221 24.93 -37.10 2.86
CA ARG A 221 24.58 -36.59 1.52
C ARG A 221 24.34 -35.10 1.61
N PHE A 222 24.76 -34.37 0.57
CA PHE A 222 24.61 -32.92 0.46
C PHE A 222 23.86 -32.57 -0.83
N LYS A 223 22.89 -31.66 -0.76
CA LYS A 223 22.18 -31.13 -1.94
C LYS A 223 22.15 -29.60 -1.90
N PRO A 224 23.07 -28.91 -2.60
CA PRO A 224 22.98 -27.47 -2.79
C PRO A 224 21.84 -27.12 -3.76
N THR A 225 21.11 -26.05 -3.47
CA THR A 225 20.04 -25.47 -4.31
C THR A 225 20.22 -23.97 -4.33
N ASN A 226 20.30 -23.37 -5.53
CA ASN A 226 20.69 -21.95 -5.70
C ASN A 226 21.97 -21.60 -4.89
N SER A 227 22.92 -22.52 -4.88
CA SER A 227 24.18 -22.46 -4.12
C SER A 227 25.28 -23.19 -4.89
N ASP A 228 26.51 -22.73 -4.75
CA ASP A 228 27.73 -23.32 -5.31
C ASP A 228 28.59 -24.03 -4.24
N ILE A 229 28.09 -24.18 -3.01
CA ILE A 229 28.83 -24.81 -1.91
C ILE A 229 29.19 -26.25 -2.27
N THR A 230 30.49 -26.55 -2.18
CA THR A 230 31.07 -27.89 -2.35
C THR A 230 31.98 -28.20 -1.18
N PHE A 231 31.71 -29.27 -0.43
CA PHE A 231 32.51 -29.69 0.72
C PHE A 231 33.77 -30.44 0.27
N THR A 232 34.91 -30.12 0.89
CA THR A 232 36.09 -30.99 0.84
C THR A 232 35.86 -32.18 1.76
N GLN A 233 36.32 -33.36 1.33
CA GLN A 233 36.13 -34.60 2.08
C GLN A 233 37.47 -35.22 2.47
N GLN A 234 37.60 -35.66 3.72
CA GLN A 234 38.76 -36.38 4.22
C GLN A 234 38.31 -37.54 5.12
N THR A 235 38.92 -38.71 4.98
CA THR A 235 38.71 -39.84 5.91
C THR A 235 39.71 -39.77 7.06
N LEU A 236 39.22 -39.91 8.29
CA LEU A 236 40.01 -39.95 9.52
C LEU A 236 39.58 -41.17 10.34
N GLY A 237 40.27 -42.30 10.16
CA GLY A 237 39.91 -43.56 10.81
C GLY A 237 38.56 -44.10 10.32
N ASP A 238 37.64 -44.34 11.24
CA ASP A 238 36.25 -44.76 10.98
C ASP A 238 35.29 -43.58 10.72
N MET A 239 35.80 -42.34 10.78
CA MET A 239 35.04 -41.12 10.52
C MET A 239 35.40 -40.52 9.16
N THR A 240 34.45 -39.79 8.58
CA THR A 240 34.65 -38.91 7.44
C THR A 240 34.39 -37.48 7.88
N VAL A 241 35.26 -36.57 7.43
CA VAL A 241 35.17 -35.13 7.66
C VAL A 241 34.76 -34.46 6.35
N TRP A 242 33.71 -33.63 6.41
CA TRP A 242 33.33 -32.71 5.36
C TRP A 242 33.54 -31.29 5.84
N GLU A 243 34.25 -30.48 5.07
CA GLU A 243 34.56 -29.10 5.45
C GLU A 243 34.32 -28.12 4.31
N TRP A 244 33.75 -26.97 4.64
CA TRP A 244 33.61 -25.85 3.72
C TRP A 244 33.87 -24.53 4.46
N THR A 245 34.59 -23.63 3.79
CA THR A 245 34.84 -22.27 4.27
C THR A 245 34.54 -21.26 3.17
N GLY A 246 33.66 -20.30 3.46
CA GLY A 246 33.30 -19.21 2.55
C GLY A 246 33.80 -17.86 3.07
N ARG A 247 34.47 -17.09 2.22
CA ARG A 247 34.84 -15.69 2.45
C ARG A 247 34.18 -14.83 1.39
N ASP A 248 33.86 -13.59 1.73
CA ASP A 248 33.34 -12.57 0.79
C ASP A 248 32.16 -13.07 -0.05
N ARG A 249 31.22 -13.79 0.59
CA ARG A 249 30.02 -14.31 -0.08
C ARG A 249 29.13 -13.15 -0.53
N PRO A 250 28.50 -13.22 -1.71
CA PRO A 250 27.55 -12.20 -2.15
C PRO A 250 26.42 -12.02 -1.13
N PHE A 251 26.09 -10.77 -0.83
CA PHE A 251 25.00 -10.38 0.07
C PHE A 251 24.11 -9.32 -0.58
N GLY A 252 22.92 -9.13 -0.03
CA GLY A 252 21.99 -8.09 -0.45
C GLY A 252 20.55 -8.42 -0.05
N PRO A 253 19.66 -7.42 0.03
CA PRO A 253 18.27 -7.67 0.40
C PRO A 253 17.59 -8.60 -0.61
N GLY A 254 16.79 -9.53 -0.10
CA GLY A 254 15.93 -10.39 -0.91
C GLY A 254 14.78 -9.61 -1.55
N GLU A 255 14.09 -10.26 -2.49
CA GLU A 255 12.87 -9.72 -3.10
C GLU A 255 11.63 -10.26 -2.38
N ASP A 256 10.61 -9.41 -2.20
CA ASP A 256 9.31 -9.81 -1.64
C ASP A 256 8.54 -10.71 -2.63
N ASN A 257 7.48 -11.40 -2.18
CA ASN A 257 6.63 -12.23 -3.03
C ASN A 257 7.40 -13.26 -3.88
N VAL A 258 8.51 -13.78 -3.41
CA VAL A 258 9.17 -14.94 -4.03
C VAL A 258 8.53 -16.19 -3.44
N PRO A 259 8.37 -17.28 -4.21
CA PRO A 259 7.80 -18.51 -3.67
C PRO A 259 8.55 -18.91 -2.40
N ALA A 260 7.83 -19.16 -1.31
CA ALA A 260 8.43 -19.43 0.00
C ALA A 260 9.40 -20.64 -0.03
N TRP A 261 9.19 -21.52 -1.00
CA TRP A 261 10.00 -22.70 -1.26
C TRP A 261 11.17 -22.48 -2.23
N HIS A 262 11.36 -21.26 -2.75
CA HIS A 262 12.50 -20.88 -3.56
C HIS A 262 13.58 -20.21 -2.68
N PRO A 263 14.71 -20.89 -2.39
CA PRO A 263 15.71 -20.38 -1.46
C PRO A 263 16.54 -19.24 -2.09
N GLN A 264 16.08 -17.99 -1.95
CA GLN A 264 16.72 -16.81 -2.55
C GLN A 264 18.21 -16.67 -2.19
N TYR A 265 18.56 -16.99 -0.95
CA TYR A 265 19.93 -16.94 -0.45
C TYR A 265 20.72 -18.23 -0.68
N GLY A 266 20.17 -19.17 -1.45
CA GLY A 266 20.73 -20.51 -1.58
C GLY A 266 20.55 -21.34 -0.32
N ARG A 267 20.63 -22.66 -0.49
CA ARG A 267 20.37 -23.64 0.57
C ARG A 267 21.18 -24.90 0.33
N VAL A 268 21.61 -25.55 1.39
CA VAL A 268 22.23 -26.88 1.32
C VAL A 268 21.51 -27.80 2.29
N ASP A 269 20.96 -28.88 1.75
CA ASP A 269 20.38 -29.95 2.56
C ASP A 269 21.43 -30.99 2.88
N VAL A 270 21.37 -31.50 4.11
CA VAL A 270 22.23 -32.57 4.59
C VAL A 270 21.37 -33.68 5.16
N SER A 271 21.62 -34.92 4.75
CA SER A 271 20.94 -36.09 5.31
C SER A 271 21.79 -37.35 5.24
N THR A 272 21.65 -38.19 6.26
CA THR A 272 22.13 -39.59 6.27
C THR A 272 21.12 -40.56 5.66
N MET A 273 19.84 -40.17 5.52
CA MET A 273 18.81 -41.02 4.92
C MET A 273 18.86 -40.92 3.40
N PRO A 274 18.93 -42.05 2.67
CA PRO A 274 19.18 -42.04 1.24
C PRO A 274 17.97 -41.67 0.39
N ASP A 275 16.75 -41.88 0.89
CA ASP A 275 15.50 -41.76 0.15
C ASP A 275 14.28 -41.63 1.09
N TRP A 276 13.14 -41.23 0.51
CA TRP A 276 11.87 -41.10 1.23
C TRP A 276 11.31 -42.44 1.71
N ALA A 277 11.65 -43.55 1.04
CA ALA A 277 11.29 -44.90 1.49
C ALA A 277 11.89 -45.21 2.88
N THR A 278 13.10 -44.73 3.15
CA THR A 278 13.75 -44.86 4.47
C THR A 278 13.01 -44.07 5.53
N VAL A 279 12.57 -42.85 5.21
CA VAL A 279 11.74 -42.03 6.12
C VAL A 279 10.39 -42.70 6.39
N ALA A 280 9.74 -43.25 5.37
CA ALA A 280 8.48 -43.96 5.55
C ALA A 280 8.65 -45.19 6.46
N ARG A 281 9.65 -46.03 6.22
CA ARG A 281 9.96 -47.20 7.07
C ARG A 281 10.27 -46.81 8.52
N TRP A 282 10.92 -45.68 8.73
CA TRP A 282 11.16 -45.12 10.05
C TRP A 282 9.85 -44.69 10.73
N ALA A 283 8.94 -44.06 9.99
CA ALA A 283 7.68 -43.56 10.54
C ALA A 283 6.66 -44.66 10.83
N VAL A 284 6.60 -45.75 10.05
CA VAL A 284 5.61 -46.84 10.24
C VAL A 284 5.51 -47.32 11.70
N PRO A 285 6.59 -47.74 12.38
CA PRO A 285 6.49 -48.22 13.75
C PRO A 285 6.06 -47.14 14.76
N LEU A 286 6.24 -45.85 14.48
CA LEU A 286 5.79 -44.77 15.37
C LEU A 286 4.27 -44.64 15.40
N TYR A 287 3.61 -45.00 14.30
CA TYR A 287 2.14 -44.97 14.14
C TYR A 287 1.50 -46.36 14.35
N ALA A 288 2.29 -47.37 14.69
CA ALA A 288 1.82 -48.71 15.00
C ALA A 288 1.51 -48.83 16.50
N GLY A 289 0.41 -49.47 16.88
CA GLY A 289 0.09 -49.65 18.29
C GLY A 289 -1.34 -50.04 18.60
N ASP A 290 -1.80 -49.59 19.76
CA ASP A 290 -3.13 -49.84 20.30
C ASP A 290 -4.17 -48.92 19.65
N ASP A 291 -4.88 -49.47 18.67
CA ASP A 291 -5.98 -48.82 17.94
C ASP A 291 -7.33 -48.91 18.69
N SER A 292 -7.33 -49.20 20.00
CA SER A 292 -8.56 -49.25 20.78
C SER A 292 -9.27 -47.90 20.83
N LEU A 293 -10.60 -47.97 20.88
CA LEU A 293 -11.50 -46.83 20.98
C LEU A 293 -12.31 -46.92 22.29
N THR A 294 -12.97 -45.83 22.67
CA THR A 294 -13.93 -45.89 23.78
C THR A 294 -15.24 -46.57 23.30
N PRO A 295 -15.96 -47.31 24.17
CA PRO A 295 -17.20 -47.98 23.78
C PRO A 295 -18.24 -47.04 23.13
N ASP A 296 -18.37 -45.82 23.66
CA ASP A 296 -19.29 -44.81 23.12
C ASP A 296 -18.92 -44.40 21.70
N PHE A 297 -17.63 -44.32 21.37
CA PHE A 297 -17.17 -43.97 20.03
C PHE A 297 -17.29 -45.17 19.07
N GLU A 298 -17.09 -46.40 19.52
CA GLU A 298 -17.39 -47.60 18.72
C GLU A 298 -18.87 -47.65 18.34
N GLN A 299 -19.77 -47.38 19.30
CA GLN A 299 -21.20 -47.28 19.02
C GLN A 299 -21.50 -46.16 18.02
N LYS A 300 -20.83 -45.00 18.13
CA LYS A 300 -20.95 -43.90 17.16
C LYS A 300 -20.55 -44.33 15.75
N LEU A 301 -19.50 -45.13 15.59
CA LEU A 301 -19.09 -45.67 14.28
C LEU A 301 -20.14 -46.65 13.75
N ALA A 302 -20.71 -47.51 14.59
CA ALA A 302 -21.79 -48.41 14.20
C ALA A 302 -23.03 -47.64 13.74
N ASP A 303 -23.40 -46.56 14.44
CA ASP A 303 -24.52 -45.69 14.06
C ASP A 303 -24.26 -44.98 12.72
N ILE A 304 -23.04 -44.49 12.50
CA ILE A 304 -22.63 -43.90 11.21
C ILE A 304 -22.73 -44.94 10.09
N ALA A 305 -22.24 -46.16 10.32
CA ALA A 305 -22.30 -47.24 9.33
C ALA A 305 -23.74 -47.65 8.99
N ALA A 306 -24.63 -47.72 9.99
CA ALA A 306 -26.04 -48.07 9.79
C ALA A 306 -26.83 -46.97 9.06
N ARG A 307 -26.58 -45.70 9.40
CA ARG A 307 -27.30 -44.56 8.81
C ARG A 307 -26.81 -44.19 7.41
N TRP A 308 -25.52 -44.42 7.10
CA TRP A 308 -24.88 -43.97 5.87
C TRP A 308 -24.26 -45.14 5.10
N PRO A 309 -24.99 -45.74 4.14
CA PRO A 309 -24.52 -46.94 3.45
C PRO A 309 -23.35 -46.69 2.49
N LYS A 310 -23.16 -45.46 2.00
CA LYS A 310 -22.08 -45.11 1.07
C LYS A 310 -20.80 -44.78 1.83
N ALA A 311 -19.66 -45.30 1.39
CA ALA A 311 -18.33 -44.98 1.94
C ALA A 311 -18.05 -43.47 1.97
N GLN A 312 -18.42 -42.75 0.92
CA GLN A 312 -18.28 -41.29 0.81
C GLN A 312 -19.05 -40.53 1.90
N ASP A 313 -20.25 -40.97 2.25
CA ASP A 313 -21.04 -40.35 3.32
C ASP A 313 -20.40 -40.63 4.69
N ARG A 314 -19.96 -41.88 4.92
CA ARG A 314 -19.26 -42.27 6.15
C ARG A 314 -17.98 -41.47 6.38
N LEU A 315 -17.19 -41.24 5.33
CA LEU A 315 -16.02 -40.35 5.36
C LEU A 315 -16.39 -38.96 5.87
N THR A 316 -17.50 -38.41 5.38
CA THR A 316 -17.96 -37.06 5.75
C THR A 316 -18.30 -36.98 7.22
N GLU A 317 -19.14 -37.88 7.71
CA GLU A 317 -19.67 -37.82 9.07
C GLU A 317 -18.57 -38.01 10.11
N ILE A 318 -17.64 -38.95 9.88
CA ILE A 318 -16.55 -39.19 10.82
C ILE A 318 -15.51 -38.07 10.80
N SER A 319 -15.19 -37.52 9.62
CA SER A 319 -14.26 -36.38 9.50
C SER A 319 -14.81 -35.16 10.23
N ARG A 320 -16.08 -34.81 10.01
CA ARG A 320 -16.74 -33.70 10.71
C ARG A 320 -16.80 -33.92 12.20
N TYR A 321 -17.12 -35.13 12.66
CA TYR A 321 -17.13 -35.43 14.09
C TYR A 321 -15.77 -35.13 14.72
N ILE A 322 -14.68 -35.63 14.15
CA ILE A 322 -13.33 -35.45 14.70
C ILE A 322 -12.90 -33.98 14.60
N GLN A 323 -13.18 -33.29 13.50
CA GLN A 323 -12.85 -31.88 13.32
C GLN A 323 -13.60 -30.97 14.32
N ASP A 324 -14.88 -31.25 14.57
CA ASP A 324 -15.74 -30.36 15.34
C ASP A 324 -15.76 -30.70 16.86
N ASN A 325 -15.47 -31.94 17.25
CA ASN A 325 -15.62 -32.39 18.65
C ASN A 325 -14.28 -32.70 19.36
N ILE A 326 -13.18 -32.85 18.62
CA ILE A 326 -11.85 -33.07 19.21
C ILE A 326 -11.03 -31.80 19.02
N ARG A 327 -10.75 -31.09 20.11
CA ARG A 327 -10.02 -29.82 20.08
C ARG A 327 -8.56 -30.03 19.68
N TYR A 328 -8.01 -29.11 18.89
CA TYR A 328 -6.58 -29.10 18.61
C TYR A 328 -5.79 -28.56 19.80
N VAL A 329 -4.76 -29.29 20.24
CA VAL A 329 -3.74 -28.81 21.19
C VAL A 329 -2.42 -29.39 20.73
N GLY A 330 -1.49 -28.54 20.28
CA GLY A 330 -0.18 -28.95 19.78
C GLY A 330 0.76 -29.28 20.93
N GLU A 331 0.64 -30.44 21.54
CA GLU A 331 1.55 -30.87 22.61
C GLU A 331 2.75 -31.62 22.00
N GLU A 332 3.83 -30.88 21.69
CA GLU A 332 5.01 -31.37 20.95
C GLU A 332 6.20 -31.68 21.87
N LEU A 333 5.96 -32.14 23.10
CA LEU A 333 7.01 -32.37 24.10
C LEU A 333 7.82 -33.65 23.82
N GLY A 334 9.14 -33.50 23.63
CA GLY A 334 10.06 -34.63 23.51
C GLY A 334 9.66 -35.59 22.38
N GLU A 335 9.58 -36.91 22.66
CA GLU A 335 9.17 -37.89 21.63
C GLU A 335 7.73 -37.67 21.15
N GLY A 336 6.93 -36.98 21.97
CA GLY A 336 5.61 -36.50 21.63
C GLY A 336 5.59 -35.47 20.51
N SER A 337 6.73 -35.05 19.93
CA SER A 337 6.73 -34.29 18.67
C SER A 337 6.48 -35.16 17.42
N TYR A 338 6.70 -36.48 17.50
CA TYR A 338 6.62 -37.39 16.33
C TYR A 338 5.72 -38.59 16.55
N VAL A 339 5.57 -39.03 17.79
CA VAL A 339 4.76 -40.22 18.15
C VAL A 339 3.34 -39.78 18.52
N PRO A 340 2.30 -40.26 17.83
CA PRO A 340 0.92 -39.97 18.19
C PRO A 340 0.53 -40.65 19.52
N ARG A 341 -0.31 -39.98 20.30
CA ARG A 341 -1.04 -40.56 21.42
C ARG A 341 -2.10 -41.52 20.90
N ARG A 342 -2.46 -42.48 21.76
CA ARG A 342 -3.43 -43.53 21.41
C ARG A 342 -4.83 -42.95 21.19
N PRO A 343 -5.59 -43.44 20.18
CA PRO A 343 -6.95 -42.97 19.89
C PRO A 343 -7.88 -42.93 21.10
N LYS A 344 -7.88 -43.98 21.94
CA LYS A 344 -8.66 -44.02 23.19
C LYS A 344 -8.39 -42.84 24.12
N LEU A 345 -7.11 -42.48 24.30
CA LEU A 345 -6.72 -41.37 25.18
C LEU A 345 -7.16 -40.01 24.62
N VAL A 346 -7.04 -39.83 23.30
CA VAL A 346 -7.49 -38.62 22.59
C VAL A 346 -9.00 -38.45 22.78
N LEU A 347 -9.77 -39.54 22.67
CA LEU A 347 -11.22 -39.53 22.91
C LEU A 347 -11.58 -39.24 24.38
N GLU A 348 -10.89 -39.86 25.33
CA GLU A 348 -11.11 -39.65 26.78
C GLU A 348 -10.84 -38.20 27.21
N ARG A 349 -9.84 -37.54 26.60
CA ARG A 349 -9.47 -36.15 26.91
C ARG A 349 -10.23 -35.12 26.07
N GLY A 350 -10.75 -35.51 24.90
CA GLY A 350 -11.46 -34.62 23.97
C GLY A 350 -10.56 -33.64 23.20
N TYR A 351 -9.24 -33.88 23.17
CA TYR A 351 -8.30 -33.05 22.44
C TYR A 351 -7.05 -33.84 22.00
N GLY A 352 -6.35 -33.33 20.98
CA GLY A 352 -5.08 -33.88 20.48
C GLY A 352 -4.45 -33.00 19.39
N ASP A 353 -3.19 -33.26 19.05
CA ASP A 353 -2.45 -32.57 18.00
C ASP A 353 -2.71 -33.17 16.59
N CYS A 354 -1.87 -32.84 15.61
CA CYS A 354 -2.06 -33.23 14.22
C CYS A 354 -1.92 -34.73 13.97
N LYS A 355 -0.93 -35.36 14.59
CA LYS A 355 -0.64 -36.80 14.50
C LYS A 355 -1.69 -37.59 15.28
N ASP A 356 -2.11 -37.11 16.45
CA ASP A 356 -3.17 -37.71 17.28
C ASP A 356 -4.49 -37.80 16.51
N LYS A 357 -4.94 -36.67 15.96
CA LYS A 357 -6.20 -36.58 15.22
C LYS A 357 -6.13 -37.35 13.90
N SER A 358 -4.97 -37.41 13.25
CA SER A 358 -4.75 -38.20 12.03
C SER A 358 -4.78 -39.70 12.28
N LEU A 359 -4.19 -40.16 13.38
CA LEU A 359 -4.28 -41.57 13.77
C LEU A 359 -5.73 -41.94 14.13
N LEU A 360 -6.41 -41.13 14.94
CA LEU A 360 -7.81 -41.35 15.31
C LEU A 360 -8.73 -41.43 14.08
N LEU A 361 -8.61 -40.49 13.13
CA LEU A 361 -9.39 -40.51 11.89
C LEU A 361 -9.06 -41.74 11.03
N THR A 362 -7.78 -42.11 10.93
CA THR A 362 -7.35 -43.31 10.20
C THR A 362 -8.00 -44.58 10.76
N VAL A 363 -7.91 -44.79 12.07
CA VAL A 363 -8.49 -45.97 12.74
C VAL A 363 -10.00 -46.03 12.53
N ALA A 364 -10.68 -44.89 12.73
CA ALA A 364 -12.13 -44.80 12.53
C ALA A 364 -12.55 -45.11 11.08
N LEU A 365 -11.83 -44.59 10.08
CA LEU A 365 -12.11 -44.86 8.67
C LEU A 365 -11.90 -46.33 8.30
N ARG A 366 -10.84 -46.96 8.80
CA ARG A 366 -10.57 -48.39 8.56
C ARG A 366 -11.67 -49.27 9.13
N LEU A 367 -12.16 -48.98 10.34
CA LEU A 367 -13.30 -49.69 10.94
C LEU A 367 -14.61 -49.49 10.16
N LEU A 368 -14.74 -48.35 9.47
CA LEU A 368 -15.83 -48.09 8.53
C LEU A 368 -15.58 -48.70 7.13
N GLY A 369 -14.51 -49.50 6.95
CA GLY A 369 -14.20 -50.18 5.69
C GLY A 369 -13.68 -49.24 4.60
N ILE A 370 -13.03 -48.14 4.97
CA ILE A 370 -12.42 -47.17 4.06
C ILE A 370 -10.89 -47.27 4.17
N ASP A 371 -10.19 -47.38 3.04
CA ASP A 371 -8.72 -47.38 3.02
C ASP A 371 -8.18 -46.00 3.43
N ALA A 372 -7.46 -45.97 4.53
CA ALA A 372 -6.88 -44.76 5.10
C ALA A 372 -5.52 -45.02 5.73
N VAL A 373 -4.60 -44.06 5.60
CA VAL A 373 -3.29 -44.06 6.25
C VAL A 373 -2.91 -42.63 6.67
N PRO A 374 -2.20 -42.43 7.80
CA PRO A 374 -1.61 -41.14 8.11
C PRO A 374 -0.60 -40.77 7.03
N ALA A 375 -0.38 -39.49 6.80
CA ALA A 375 0.58 -38.99 5.84
C ALA A 375 1.33 -37.78 6.40
N LEU A 376 2.66 -37.85 6.38
CA LEU A 376 3.53 -36.75 6.78
C LEU A 376 3.53 -35.69 5.69
N VAL A 377 3.37 -34.43 6.07
CA VAL A 377 3.25 -33.30 5.14
C VAL A 377 4.02 -32.10 5.65
N SER A 378 4.22 -31.12 4.79
CA SER A 378 4.90 -29.88 5.14
C SER A 378 4.04 -28.67 4.81
N THR A 379 3.73 -27.83 5.79
CA THR A 379 2.84 -26.67 5.64
C THR A 379 3.49 -25.53 4.87
N ARG A 380 4.84 -25.43 4.92
CA ARG A 380 5.62 -24.37 4.27
C ARG A 380 6.33 -24.85 2.98
N PRO A 381 7.35 -25.74 3.03
CA PRO A 381 8.07 -26.20 1.84
C PRO A 381 7.40 -27.38 1.12
N GLY A 382 6.13 -27.70 1.39
CA GLY A 382 5.48 -28.91 0.89
C GLY A 382 5.55 -29.11 -0.63
N ARG A 383 5.52 -28.03 -1.42
CA ARG A 383 5.71 -28.06 -2.89
C ARG A 383 7.14 -28.34 -3.35
N ASP A 384 8.13 -28.10 -2.49
CA ASP A 384 9.57 -28.27 -2.75
C ASP A 384 10.10 -29.59 -2.19
N LEU A 385 9.29 -30.39 -1.47
CA LEU A 385 9.68 -31.72 -0.99
C LEU A 385 10.36 -32.62 -2.04
N PRO A 386 9.91 -32.71 -3.31
CA PRO A 386 10.61 -33.50 -4.34
C PRO A 386 12.06 -33.04 -4.58
N ASP A 387 12.32 -31.75 -4.35
CA ASP A 387 13.62 -31.11 -4.51
C ASP A 387 14.45 -31.09 -3.20
N ARG A 388 13.97 -31.71 -2.12
CA ARG A 388 14.72 -31.87 -0.85
C ARG A 388 15.49 -33.19 -0.79
N LEU A 389 16.45 -33.28 0.12
CA LEU A 389 16.92 -34.59 0.61
C LEU A 389 15.91 -35.17 1.59
N ALA A 390 15.81 -36.50 1.59
CA ALA A 390 14.91 -37.21 2.49
C ALA A 390 15.32 -36.99 3.96
N SER A 391 14.40 -36.48 4.76
CA SER A 391 14.59 -36.27 6.20
C SER A 391 13.23 -36.19 6.91
N PRO A 392 13.09 -36.77 8.11
CA PRO A 392 11.94 -36.55 8.99
C PRO A 392 11.65 -35.08 9.31
N LEU A 393 12.68 -34.21 9.41
CA LEU A 393 12.50 -32.78 9.73
C LEU A 393 11.83 -31.98 8.62
N MET A 394 11.61 -32.57 7.44
CA MET A 394 10.94 -31.89 6.34
C MET A 394 9.43 -31.82 6.55
N PHE A 395 8.90 -32.58 7.51
CA PHE A 395 7.48 -32.64 7.81
C PHE A 395 7.21 -31.95 9.15
N ASP A 396 6.30 -30.98 9.13
CA ASP A 396 5.86 -30.20 10.29
C ASP A 396 4.38 -30.46 10.63
N HIS A 397 3.70 -31.32 9.88
CA HIS A 397 2.28 -31.61 10.04
C HIS A 397 1.92 -33.02 9.54
N VAL A 398 0.76 -33.52 9.96
CA VAL A 398 0.26 -34.87 9.62
C VAL A 398 -1.22 -34.79 9.26
N ILE A 399 -1.59 -35.43 8.15
CA ILE A 399 -2.97 -35.52 7.66
C ILE A 399 -3.31 -36.98 7.32
N VAL A 400 -4.48 -37.22 6.73
CA VAL A 400 -4.91 -38.57 6.33
C VAL A 400 -5.08 -38.68 4.82
N ARG A 401 -4.39 -39.66 4.22
CA ARG A 401 -4.64 -40.12 2.86
C ARG A 401 -5.81 -41.09 2.89
N VAL A 402 -6.85 -40.82 2.11
CA VAL A 402 -8.06 -41.65 2.04
C VAL A 402 -8.26 -42.14 0.60
N ALA A 403 -8.50 -43.43 0.41
CA ALA A 403 -8.83 -44.01 -0.89
C ALA A 403 -10.23 -44.65 -0.87
N ILE A 404 -11.10 -44.21 -1.79
CA ILE A 404 -12.46 -44.72 -1.98
C ILE A 404 -12.66 -44.96 -3.48
N ASP A 405 -13.06 -46.17 -3.86
CA ASP A 405 -13.34 -46.56 -5.25
C ASP A 405 -12.20 -46.21 -6.25
N GLY A 406 -10.94 -46.35 -5.80
CA GLY A 406 -9.74 -46.03 -6.58
C GLY A 406 -9.39 -44.54 -6.66
N GLN A 407 -10.20 -43.64 -6.08
CA GLN A 407 -9.94 -42.21 -6.00
C GLN A 407 -9.30 -41.86 -4.66
N THR A 408 -8.24 -41.05 -4.68
CA THR A 408 -7.54 -40.59 -3.48
C THR A 408 -7.94 -39.17 -3.13
N THR A 409 -8.20 -38.91 -1.84
CA THR A 409 -8.39 -37.56 -1.28
C THR A 409 -7.56 -37.39 -0.01
N TRP A 410 -7.26 -36.15 0.36
CA TRP A 410 -6.36 -35.79 1.46
C TRP A 410 -7.15 -34.99 2.49
N ILE A 411 -7.39 -35.57 3.65
CA ILE A 411 -8.23 -34.98 4.70
C ILE A 411 -7.33 -34.53 5.84
N ASP A 412 -7.38 -33.24 6.14
CA ASP A 412 -6.77 -32.68 7.34
C ASP A 412 -7.77 -32.71 8.51
N PRO A 413 -7.58 -33.57 9.53
CA PRO A 413 -8.47 -33.65 10.67
C PRO A 413 -8.30 -32.48 11.65
N THR A 414 -7.26 -31.65 11.52
CA THR A 414 -7.05 -30.47 12.37
C THR A 414 -7.78 -29.25 11.85
N ALA A 415 -8.10 -29.23 10.55
CA ALA A 415 -8.88 -28.16 9.98
C ALA A 415 -10.34 -28.21 10.46
N THR A 416 -10.86 -27.10 10.97
CA THR A 416 -12.22 -27.01 11.49
C THR A 416 -13.20 -26.47 10.43
N HIS A 417 -14.50 -26.70 10.63
CA HIS A 417 -15.58 -26.09 9.83
C HIS A 417 -15.56 -26.43 8.32
N ARG A 418 -14.97 -27.57 7.96
CA ARG A 418 -14.97 -28.05 6.57
C ARG A 418 -16.37 -28.47 6.10
N GLY A 419 -16.73 -28.06 4.90
CA GLY A 419 -17.92 -28.49 4.18
C GLY A 419 -17.62 -29.51 3.07
N GLY A 420 -18.67 -29.88 2.34
CA GLY A 420 -18.65 -30.91 1.32
C GLY A 420 -19.00 -32.29 1.87
N ARG A 421 -19.37 -33.21 0.97
CA ARG A 421 -19.56 -34.64 1.28
C ARG A 421 -18.65 -35.51 0.42
N GLY A 422 -18.09 -36.55 1.01
CA GLY A 422 -17.28 -37.55 0.31
C GLY A 422 -16.08 -36.93 -0.39
N LEU A 423 -15.93 -37.23 -1.68
CA LEU A 423 -14.87 -36.68 -2.53
C LEU A 423 -15.12 -35.22 -2.95
N ALA A 424 -16.22 -34.61 -2.48
CA ALA A 424 -16.47 -33.17 -2.62
C ALA A 424 -15.96 -32.33 -1.43
N ILE A 425 -15.44 -32.97 -0.38
CA ILE A 425 -14.69 -32.28 0.66
C ILE A 425 -13.45 -31.63 0.04
N THR A 426 -13.16 -30.38 0.41
CA THR A 426 -11.94 -29.67 -0.02
C THR A 426 -10.71 -30.44 0.47
N PRO A 427 -9.87 -31.00 -0.42
CA PRO A 427 -8.66 -31.71 0.01
C PRO A 427 -7.58 -30.72 0.45
N SER A 428 -6.61 -31.19 1.24
CA SER A 428 -5.43 -30.40 1.57
C SER A 428 -4.59 -30.04 0.34
N ASN A 429 -4.00 -28.83 0.31
CA ASN A 429 -3.18 -28.32 -0.79
C ASN A 429 -1.74 -28.01 -0.34
N LEU A 430 -1.05 -29.02 0.19
CA LEU A 430 0.31 -28.88 0.70
C LEU A 430 1.37 -29.38 -0.30
N GLY A 431 0.99 -29.62 -1.56
CA GLY A 431 1.90 -30.06 -2.62
C GLY A 431 2.15 -31.57 -2.61
N TYR A 432 2.89 -32.06 -1.62
CA TYR A 432 3.28 -33.47 -1.52
C TYR A 432 3.13 -34.03 -0.11
N ALA A 433 2.89 -35.34 -0.01
CA ALA A 433 2.77 -36.08 1.24
C ALA A 433 3.64 -37.34 1.20
N LEU A 434 4.02 -37.83 2.38
CA LEU A 434 4.60 -39.16 2.55
C LEU A 434 3.64 -40.04 3.37
N PRO A 435 2.86 -40.93 2.72
CA PRO A 435 2.00 -41.87 3.42
C PRO A 435 2.79 -42.82 4.33
N VAL A 436 2.31 -42.98 5.56
CA VAL A 436 2.91 -43.85 6.57
C VAL A 436 2.28 -45.25 6.43
N ARG A 437 2.86 -46.07 5.56
CA ARG A 437 2.46 -47.47 5.33
C ARG A 437 3.62 -48.33 4.86
N ASP A 438 3.50 -49.63 5.10
CA ASP A 438 4.45 -50.61 4.60
C ASP A 438 4.56 -50.58 3.08
N GLY A 439 5.80 -50.68 2.59
CA GLY A 439 6.10 -50.68 1.16
C GLY A 439 6.08 -49.31 0.47
N GLN A 440 5.79 -48.21 1.17
CA GLN A 440 5.84 -46.86 0.56
C GLN A 440 7.25 -46.54 0.04
N GLN A 441 7.34 -46.10 -1.22
CA GLN A 441 8.62 -45.85 -1.89
C GLN A 441 8.96 -44.36 -2.06
N ALA A 442 7.95 -43.51 -2.26
CA ALA A 442 8.15 -42.12 -2.67
C ALA A 442 7.08 -41.19 -2.09
N LEU A 443 7.29 -39.88 -2.25
CA LEU A 443 6.26 -38.87 -2.02
C LEU A 443 5.10 -39.04 -3.01
N GLU A 444 3.88 -38.73 -2.56
CA GLU A 444 2.68 -38.65 -3.39
C GLU A 444 2.27 -37.19 -3.56
N LYS A 445 1.99 -36.77 -4.80
CA LYS A 445 1.46 -35.43 -5.09
C LYS A 445 0.01 -35.34 -4.62
N MET A 446 -0.33 -34.25 -3.94
CA MET A 446 -1.71 -33.96 -3.56
C MET A 446 -2.45 -33.38 -4.75
N GLU A 447 -3.50 -34.07 -5.18
CA GLU A 447 -4.33 -33.68 -6.33
C GLU A 447 -5.76 -33.31 -5.87
N GLY A 448 -6.50 -32.61 -6.73
CA GLY A 448 -7.93 -32.35 -6.55
C GLY A 448 -8.29 -31.02 -5.88
N TYR A 449 -7.34 -30.27 -5.30
CA TYR A 449 -7.62 -28.96 -4.72
C TYR A 449 -8.13 -27.92 -5.74
N PRO A 450 -7.56 -27.76 -6.96
CA PRO A 450 -8.03 -26.74 -7.91
C PRO A 450 -9.54 -26.77 -8.16
N ALA A 451 -10.12 -27.97 -8.32
CA ALA A 451 -11.56 -28.15 -8.52
C ALA A 451 -12.42 -27.78 -7.29
N ARG A 452 -11.80 -27.56 -6.13
CA ARG A 452 -12.43 -27.29 -4.82
C ARG A 452 -11.92 -26.00 -4.16
N ALA A 453 -11.04 -25.25 -4.81
CA ALA A 453 -10.54 -23.96 -4.33
C ALA A 453 -11.68 -22.97 -4.10
N GLY A 454 -12.77 -23.13 -4.85
CA GLY A 454 -14.01 -22.38 -4.66
C GLY A 454 -13.91 -20.95 -5.16
N ALA A 455 -14.99 -20.20 -4.97
CA ALA A 455 -15.14 -18.84 -5.43
C ALA A 455 -15.77 -17.95 -4.36
N MET A 456 -15.56 -16.65 -4.51
CA MET A 456 -16.30 -15.60 -3.82
C MET A 456 -17.01 -14.76 -4.88
N ASP A 457 -18.34 -14.86 -4.86
CA ASP A 457 -19.26 -14.11 -5.71
C ASP A 457 -19.94 -13.05 -4.85
N VAL A 458 -19.78 -11.78 -5.21
CA VAL A 458 -20.39 -10.63 -4.53
C VAL A 458 -21.40 -9.97 -5.45
N VAL A 459 -22.55 -9.58 -4.92
CA VAL A 459 -23.51 -8.69 -5.58
C VAL A 459 -23.81 -7.53 -4.64
N GLU A 460 -23.37 -6.33 -5.01
CA GLU A 460 -23.75 -5.08 -4.35
C GLU A 460 -24.82 -4.36 -5.17
N ARG A 461 -25.89 -3.91 -4.52
CA ARG A 461 -26.96 -3.11 -5.12
C ARG A 461 -27.15 -1.81 -4.35
N TYR A 462 -26.84 -0.70 -4.99
CA TYR A 462 -27.08 0.65 -4.50
C TYR A 462 -28.35 1.17 -5.16
N ASP A 463 -29.39 1.47 -4.39
CA ASP A 463 -30.60 2.11 -4.89
C ASP A 463 -30.72 3.52 -4.29
N VAL A 464 -30.68 4.55 -5.14
CA VAL A 464 -30.74 5.98 -4.76
C VAL A 464 -32.08 6.59 -5.16
N ASP A 465 -32.77 7.18 -4.19
CA ASP A 465 -33.98 8.00 -4.40
C ASP A 465 -33.84 9.31 -3.59
N GLU A 466 -33.37 10.37 -4.26
CA GLU A 466 -33.13 11.67 -3.61
C GLU A 466 -34.41 12.34 -3.06
N ALA A 467 -35.61 11.87 -3.42
CA ALA A 467 -36.85 12.42 -2.88
C ALA A 467 -37.36 11.64 -1.66
N ALA A 468 -36.85 10.43 -1.43
CA ALA A 468 -37.27 9.56 -0.33
C ALA A 468 -36.61 9.94 1.00
N ALA A 469 -37.29 9.61 2.11
CA ALA A 469 -36.74 9.77 3.47
C ALA A 469 -35.50 8.89 3.70
N THR A 470 -35.48 7.71 3.06
CA THR A 470 -34.30 6.85 2.92
C THR A 470 -33.75 7.06 1.51
N ALA A 471 -32.68 7.85 1.40
CA ALA A 471 -32.19 8.32 0.11
C ALA A 471 -31.25 7.32 -0.58
N LEU A 472 -30.65 6.40 0.18
CA LEU A 472 -29.86 5.29 -0.34
C LEU A 472 -30.20 4.01 0.43
N THR A 473 -30.42 2.92 -0.29
CA THR A 473 -30.33 1.56 0.27
C THR A 473 -29.20 0.81 -0.40
N LEU A 474 -28.44 0.06 0.39
CA LEU A 474 -27.38 -0.81 -0.10
C LEU A 474 -27.69 -2.24 0.33
N ARG A 475 -27.81 -3.15 -0.63
CA ARG A 475 -27.90 -4.59 -0.38
C ARG A 475 -26.66 -5.28 -0.87
N VAL A 476 -26.12 -6.17 -0.05
CA VAL A 476 -24.92 -6.95 -0.39
C VAL A 476 -25.23 -8.41 -0.19
N GLU A 477 -25.06 -9.21 -1.24
CA GLU A 477 -25.05 -10.66 -1.12
C GLU A 477 -23.64 -11.15 -1.44
N THR A 478 -23.02 -11.88 -0.51
CA THR A 478 -21.74 -12.55 -0.76
C THR A 478 -21.92 -14.04 -0.63
N ARG A 479 -21.64 -14.78 -1.71
CA ARG A 479 -21.65 -16.23 -1.76
C ARG A 479 -20.21 -16.73 -1.80
N TYR A 480 -19.85 -17.52 -0.80
CA TYR A 480 -18.62 -18.28 -0.73
C TYR A 480 -18.88 -19.74 -1.08
N SER A 481 -17.99 -20.36 -1.85
CA SER A 481 -18.05 -21.79 -2.17
C SER A 481 -16.69 -22.47 -1.94
N GLY A 482 -16.67 -23.80 -1.83
CA GLY A 482 -15.44 -24.58 -1.70
C GLY A 482 -14.59 -24.15 -0.50
N SER A 483 -13.28 -24.04 -0.68
CA SER A 483 -12.37 -23.66 0.42
C SER A 483 -12.66 -22.26 1.00
N MET A 484 -13.29 -21.35 0.25
CA MET A 484 -13.70 -20.04 0.77
C MET A 484 -14.95 -20.12 1.66
N ALA A 485 -15.84 -21.07 1.40
CA ALA A 485 -16.95 -21.35 2.31
C ALA A 485 -16.43 -21.90 3.64
N ASP A 486 -15.42 -22.78 3.61
CA ASP A 486 -14.73 -23.25 4.82
C ASP A 486 -14.12 -22.08 5.60
N TRP A 487 -13.40 -21.18 4.92
CA TRP A 487 -12.80 -19.99 5.53
C TRP A 487 -13.86 -19.09 6.17
N MET A 488 -14.96 -18.80 5.46
CA MET A 488 -16.02 -17.95 5.98
C MET A 488 -16.72 -18.60 7.17
N ARG A 489 -16.94 -19.92 7.14
CA ARG A 489 -17.52 -20.67 8.26
C ARG A 489 -16.61 -20.62 9.50
N GLY A 490 -15.28 -20.75 9.32
CA GLY A 490 -14.30 -20.55 10.39
C GLY A 490 -14.30 -19.12 10.96
N ARG A 491 -14.46 -18.10 10.10
CA ARG A 491 -14.61 -16.71 10.54
C ARG A 491 -15.88 -16.51 11.37
N LEU A 492 -17.03 -17.06 10.95
CA LEU A 492 -18.30 -17.00 11.69
C LEU A 492 -18.28 -17.79 13.01
N ALA A 493 -17.45 -18.82 13.12
CA ALA A 493 -17.29 -19.56 14.36
C ALA A 493 -16.39 -18.82 15.36
N SER A 494 -15.32 -18.19 14.89
CA SER A 494 -14.37 -17.42 15.72
C SER A 494 -14.85 -15.99 16.04
N GLN A 495 -15.74 -15.43 15.23
CA GLN A 495 -16.34 -14.11 15.41
C GLN A 495 -17.85 -14.25 15.51
N SER A 496 -18.50 -13.61 16.49
CA SER A 496 -19.97 -13.58 16.49
C SER A 496 -20.49 -12.93 15.21
N ALA A 497 -21.66 -13.38 14.72
CA ALA A 497 -22.31 -12.77 13.54
C ALA A 497 -22.44 -11.23 13.68
N ALA A 498 -22.69 -10.74 14.90
CA ALA A 498 -22.74 -9.31 15.21
C ALA A 498 -21.38 -8.60 15.04
N LYS A 499 -20.25 -9.26 15.35
CA LYS A 499 -18.92 -8.70 15.11
C LYS A 499 -18.61 -8.63 13.61
N VAL A 500 -19.00 -9.66 12.85
CA VAL A 500 -18.87 -9.66 11.38
C VAL A 500 -19.74 -8.56 10.77
N ALA A 501 -21.02 -8.48 11.13
CA ALA A 501 -21.96 -7.45 10.67
C ALA A 501 -21.43 -6.04 10.97
N ARG A 502 -20.92 -5.80 12.19
CA ARG A 502 -20.32 -4.51 12.55
C ARG A 502 -19.11 -4.17 11.70
N GLY A 503 -18.19 -5.13 11.49
CA GLY A 503 -17.02 -4.90 10.65
C GLY A 503 -17.39 -4.58 9.19
N ASN A 504 -18.40 -5.26 8.65
CA ASN A 504 -18.90 -4.96 7.31
C ASN A 504 -19.58 -3.58 7.26
N LEU A 505 -20.39 -3.23 8.26
CA LEU A 505 -20.99 -1.90 8.38
C LEU A 505 -19.91 -0.81 8.48
N GLU A 506 -18.90 -0.99 9.33
CA GLU A 506 -17.76 -0.05 9.47
C GLU A 506 -17.02 0.11 8.14
N TYR A 507 -16.86 -0.96 7.36
CA TYR A 507 -16.28 -0.92 6.03
C TYR A 507 -17.08 -0.02 5.07
N TYR A 508 -18.41 -0.14 5.04
CA TYR A 508 -19.27 0.74 4.22
C TYR A 508 -19.40 2.16 4.79
N GLN A 509 -19.39 2.35 6.11
CA GLN A 509 -19.51 3.66 6.77
C GLN A 509 -18.32 4.59 6.48
N LYS A 510 -17.14 4.03 6.18
CA LYS A 510 -15.99 4.82 5.69
C LYS A 510 -16.32 5.59 4.40
N ARG A 511 -17.21 5.04 3.57
CA ARG A 511 -17.67 5.65 2.31
C ARG A 511 -19.02 6.36 2.45
N PHE A 512 -19.89 5.84 3.31
CA PHE A 512 -21.23 6.38 3.57
C PHE A 512 -21.40 6.71 5.05
N PRO A 513 -20.88 7.86 5.54
CA PRO A 513 -21.05 8.25 6.93
C PRO A 513 -22.52 8.30 7.33
N GLY A 514 -22.87 7.71 8.47
CA GLY A 514 -24.25 7.63 8.94
C GLY A 514 -25.08 6.48 8.34
N LEU A 515 -24.49 5.62 7.50
CA LEU A 515 -25.13 4.40 7.02
C LEU A 515 -25.50 3.52 8.22
N ALA A 516 -26.71 2.99 8.22
CA ALA A 516 -27.24 2.14 9.29
C ALA A 516 -27.67 0.78 8.75
N GLU A 517 -27.54 -0.25 9.59
CA GLU A 517 -28.05 -1.59 9.32
C GLU A 517 -29.59 -1.56 9.23
N GLY A 518 -30.13 -1.92 8.06
CA GLY A 518 -31.56 -2.02 7.81
C GLY A 518 -32.15 -3.34 8.31
N LYS A 519 -31.39 -4.43 8.21
CA LYS A 519 -31.73 -5.75 8.76
C LYS A 519 -30.48 -6.43 9.29
N ALA A 520 -30.66 -7.25 10.33
CA ALA A 520 -29.60 -8.11 10.84
C ALA A 520 -28.99 -8.97 9.72
N LEU A 521 -27.67 -9.10 9.71
CA LEU A 521 -26.91 -9.98 8.81
C LEU A 521 -27.59 -11.36 8.66
N ALA A 522 -28.05 -11.66 7.45
CA ALA A 522 -28.59 -12.96 7.10
C ALA A 522 -27.45 -13.91 6.75
N ILE A 523 -27.44 -15.10 7.33
CA ILE A 523 -26.44 -16.13 7.09
C ILE A 523 -27.16 -17.41 6.67
N SER A 524 -26.85 -17.91 5.48
CA SER A 524 -27.28 -19.23 5.01
C SER A 524 -26.04 -20.10 4.82
N ASP A 525 -26.00 -21.23 5.52
CA ASP A 525 -24.89 -22.17 5.48
C ASP A 525 -25.40 -23.54 5.00
N ASP A 526 -25.05 -23.90 3.77
CA ASP A 526 -25.18 -25.27 3.27
C ASP A 526 -23.81 -25.96 3.34
N ARG A 527 -23.58 -26.61 4.48
CA ARG A 527 -22.32 -27.31 4.73
C ARG A 527 -22.11 -28.50 3.81
N ASP A 528 -23.17 -29.17 3.34
CA ASP A 528 -23.03 -30.34 2.46
C ASP A 528 -22.67 -29.95 1.03
N ALA A 529 -23.24 -28.87 0.52
CA ALA A 529 -22.86 -28.29 -0.78
C ALA A 529 -21.60 -27.40 -0.71
N ASN A 530 -21.07 -27.20 0.50
CA ASN A 530 -19.96 -26.31 0.85
C ASN A 530 -20.15 -24.87 0.36
N ILE A 531 -21.27 -24.26 0.76
CA ILE A 531 -21.66 -22.90 0.39
C ILE A 531 -22.05 -22.12 1.64
N VAL A 532 -21.54 -20.89 1.76
CA VAL A 532 -21.99 -19.91 2.76
C VAL A 532 -22.43 -18.65 2.03
N ILE A 533 -23.65 -18.17 2.30
CA ILE A 533 -24.19 -16.93 1.74
C ILE A 533 -24.43 -15.95 2.88
N LEU A 534 -23.90 -14.75 2.73
CA LEU A 534 -24.14 -13.60 3.60
C LEU A 534 -25.05 -12.61 2.88
N GLY A 535 -26.11 -12.17 3.54
CA GLY A 535 -27.02 -11.13 3.06
C GLY A 535 -27.01 -9.94 4.01
N GLU A 536 -26.67 -8.77 3.48
CA GLU A 536 -26.57 -7.51 4.21
C GLU A 536 -27.56 -6.50 3.61
N ASP A 537 -28.19 -5.71 4.46
CA ASP A 537 -29.14 -4.67 4.06
C ASP A 537 -28.86 -3.41 4.89
N TYR A 538 -28.54 -2.33 4.19
CA TYR A 538 -28.17 -1.05 4.77
C TYR A 538 -29.04 0.07 4.22
N SER A 539 -29.20 1.12 5.01
CA SER A 539 -29.97 2.30 4.64
C SER A 539 -29.29 3.58 5.10
N LEU A 540 -29.44 4.63 4.31
CA LEU A 540 -28.97 5.97 4.61
C LEU A 540 -30.14 6.94 4.53
N THR A 541 -30.39 7.67 5.60
CA THR A 541 -31.43 8.71 5.63
C THR A 541 -31.06 9.86 4.70
N LYS A 542 -32.06 10.60 4.22
CA LYS A 542 -31.83 11.80 3.39
C LYS A 542 -30.89 12.82 4.04
N VAL A 543 -30.99 13.00 5.36
CA VAL A 543 -30.16 13.95 6.12
C VAL A 543 -28.68 13.59 6.03
N GLU A 544 -28.33 12.32 6.31
CA GLU A 544 -26.93 11.88 6.24
C GLU A 544 -26.45 11.75 4.79
N PHE A 545 -27.34 11.36 3.86
CA PHE A 545 -27.05 11.33 2.42
C PHE A 545 -26.65 12.71 1.87
N ASP A 546 -27.37 13.77 2.27
CA ASP A 546 -27.06 15.15 1.88
C ASP A 546 -25.80 15.66 2.53
N LYS A 547 -25.64 15.41 3.84
CA LYS A 547 -24.45 15.79 4.61
C LYS A 547 -23.18 15.15 4.06
N GLY A 548 -23.28 13.88 3.67
CA GLY A 548 -22.22 13.12 3.00
C GLY A 548 -22.03 13.49 1.53
N LYS A 549 -22.89 14.34 0.97
CA LYS A 549 -22.89 14.74 -0.45
C LYS A 549 -22.91 13.55 -1.41
N ILE A 550 -23.56 12.45 -1.01
CA ILE A 550 -23.53 11.17 -1.73
C ILE A 550 -24.12 11.30 -3.14
N LEU A 551 -25.08 12.20 -3.35
CA LEU A 551 -25.61 12.50 -4.68
C LEU A 551 -24.52 12.96 -5.66
N SER A 552 -23.53 13.70 -5.17
CA SER A 552 -22.43 14.23 -5.97
C SER A 552 -21.17 13.37 -5.93
N ASP A 553 -21.16 12.29 -5.16
CA ASP A 553 -19.94 11.51 -4.93
C ASP A 553 -20.24 10.11 -4.37
N LEU A 554 -21.06 9.33 -5.08
CA LEU A 554 -21.29 7.94 -4.70
C LEU A 554 -20.10 7.10 -5.16
N ASN A 555 -19.30 6.61 -4.23
CA ASN A 555 -18.13 5.78 -4.52
C ASN A 555 -18.42 4.28 -4.32
N THR A 556 -18.14 3.47 -5.33
CA THR A 556 -18.27 2.00 -5.32
C THR A 556 -16.91 1.34 -5.32
N THR A 557 -16.75 0.17 -4.71
CA THR A 557 -15.43 -0.49 -4.58
C THR A 557 -15.56 -1.97 -4.89
N ALA A 558 -14.76 -2.46 -5.84
CA ALA A 558 -14.74 -3.85 -6.26
C ALA A 558 -13.80 -4.69 -5.36
N TYR A 559 -14.07 -4.69 -4.06
CA TYR A 559 -13.21 -5.29 -3.02
C TYR A 559 -12.96 -6.79 -3.17
N ALA A 560 -13.79 -7.53 -3.91
CA ALA A 560 -13.59 -8.96 -4.12
C ALA A 560 -12.39 -9.26 -5.02
N VAL A 561 -11.98 -8.31 -5.89
CA VAL A 561 -10.85 -8.48 -6.82
C VAL A 561 -9.61 -7.67 -6.41
N ASP A 562 -9.73 -6.84 -5.38
CA ASP A 562 -8.70 -5.88 -4.93
C ASP A 562 -7.64 -6.53 -4.03
N ASP A 563 -6.41 -6.01 -4.08
CA ASP A 563 -5.26 -6.42 -3.24
C ASP A 563 -4.95 -7.94 -3.24
N LEU A 564 -5.28 -8.63 -4.34
CA LEU A 564 -5.01 -10.07 -4.50
C LEU A 564 -3.72 -10.37 -5.27
N LEU A 565 -3.22 -9.42 -6.04
CA LEU A 565 -2.00 -9.56 -6.84
C LEU A 565 -0.89 -8.68 -6.24
N PRO A 566 0.37 -9.11 -6.31
CA PRO A 566 1.48 -8.34 -5.79
C PRO A 566 1.71 -7.06 -6.60
N GLY A 567 1.97 -5.95 -5.90
CA GLY A 567 2.34 -4.68 -6.52
C GLY A 567 3.79 -4.64 -7.05
N LYS A 568 4.07 -3.63 -7.87
CA LYS A 568 5.38 -3.41 -8.48
C LYS A 568 6.44 -3.02 -7.43
N GLN A 569 7.60 -3.68 -7.48
CA GLN A 569 8.77 -3.32 -6.68
C GLN A 569 9.63 -2.22 -7.35
N SER A 570 10.48 -1.54 -6.56
CA SER A 570 11.26 -0.37 -7.03
C SER A 570 12.37 -0.68 -8.06
N GLY A 571 12.70 -1.95 -8.31
CA GLY A 571 13.74 -2.37 -9.26
C GLY A 571 13.30 -3.54 -10.16
N PRO A 572 14.06 -3.86 -11.22
CA PRO A 572 13.75 -5.00 -12.08
C PRO A 572 13.77 -6.30 -11.27
N ARG A 573 12.77 -7.15 -11.51
CA ARG A 573 12.63 -8.45 -10.85
C ARG A 573 13.76 -9.39 -11.24
N LYS A 574 14.38 -10.05 -10.25
CA LYS A 574 15.45 -11.04 -10.46
C LYS A 574 15.02 -12.46 -10.07
N GLN A 575 14.18 -12.58 -9.06
CA GLN A 575 13.65 -13.83 -8.52
C GLN A 575 12.26 -14.12 -9.10
N PRO A 576 11.84 -15.40 -9.18
CA PRO A 576 10.47 -15.73 -9.55
C PRO A 576 9.44 -14.98 -8.69
N LEU A 577 8.31 -14.61 -9.29
CA LEU A 577 7.19 -13.99 -8.61
C LEU A 577 6.18 -15.06 -8.19
N TYR A 578 5.82 -15.07 -6.92
CA TYR A 578 4.76 -15.90 -6.36
C TYR A 578 3.43 -15.17 -6.46
N LEU A 579 2.42 -15.88 -6.95
CA LEU A 579 1.04 -15.42 -7.03
C LEU A 579 0.12 -16.37 -6.26
N PRO A 580 -0.99 -15.87 -5.69
CA PRO A 580 -2.06 -16.75 -5.25
C PRO A 580 -2.64 -17.50 -6.47
N ALA A 581 -2.66 -18.82 -6.39
CA ALA A 581 -3.22 -19.69 -7.43
C ALA A 581 -4.69 -20.03 -7.15
N ASN A 582 -5.41 -20.45 -8.19
CA ASN A 582 -6.83 -20.83 -8.16
C ASN A 582 -7.72 -19.69 -7.62
N ILE A 583 -7.40 -18.45 -8.00
CA ILE A 583 -8.27 -17.30 -7.71
C ILE A 583 -9.53 -17.48 -8.56
N HIS A 584 -10.69 -17.42 -7.92
CA HIS A 584 -11.97 -17.20 -8.58
C HIS A 584 -12.72 -16.13 -7.79
N ARG A 585 -12.76 -14.92 -8.34
CA ARG A 585 -13.45 -13.77 -7.74
C ARG A 585 -14.36 -13.14 -8.76
N ASN A 586 -15.58 -12.89 -8.32
CA ASN A 586 -16.57 -12.22 -9.13
C ASN A 586 -17.29 -11.20 -8.25
N GLN A 587 -17.38 -9.97 -8.70
CA GLN A 587 -18.16 -8.94 -8.02
C GLN A 587 -19.00 -8.18 -9.01
N VAL A 588 -20.30 -8.19 -8.75
CA VAL A 588 -21.30 -7.41 -9.46
C VAL A 588 -21.62 -6.19 -8.61
N ILE A 589 -21.48 -5.00 -9.18
CA ILE A 589 -21.89 -3.75 -8.57
C ILE A 589 -22.99 -3.16 -9.44
N GLU A 590 -24.18 -3.05 -8.87
CA GLU A 590 -25.36 -2.43 -9.48
C GLU A 590 -25.61 -1.10 -8.77
N VAL A 591 -25.55 0.01 -9.50
CA VAL A 591 -25.93 1.32 -8.99
C VAL A 591 -27.16 1.76 -9.74
N ARG A 592 -28.23 2.06 -9.00
CA ARG A 592 -29.49 2.58 -9.51
C ARG A 592 -29.78 3.93 -8.89
N ALA A 593 -30.18 4.89 -9.71
CA ALA A 593 -30.56 6.22 -9.28
C ALA A 593 -31.86 6.61 -9.97
N LYS A 594 -32.92 6.74 -9.17
CA LYS A 594 -34.25 7.07 -9.67
C LYS A 594 -34.24 8.43 -10.38
N ASP A 595 -34.88 8.49 -11.55
CA ASP A 595 -34.99 9.67 -12.41
C ASP A 595 -33.64 10.26 -12.87
N ARG A 596 -32.58 9.44 -12.85
CA ARG A 596 -31.22 9.83 -13.21
C ARG A 596 -30.62 8.84 -14.20
N ARG A 597 -29.87 9.37 -15.16
CA ARG A 597 -29.20 8.54 -16.16
C ARG A 597 -27.71 8.38 -15.85
N LEU A 598 -27.33 7.21 -15.35
CA LEU A 598 -25.94 6.93 -14.96
C LEU A 598 -25.04 6.63 -16.18
N TRP A 599 -23.75 6.87 -16.01
CA TRP A 599 -22.72 6.48 -16.96
C TRP A 599 -22.26 5.04 -16.67
N ALA A 600 -21.65 4.37 -17.66
CA ALA A 600 -21.06 3.06 -17.51
C ALA A 600 -19.60 3.11 -18.00
N PRO A 601 -18.64 2.52 -17.27
CA PRO A 601 -17.24 2.53 -17.68
C PRO A 601 -16.98 1.54 -18.82
N ASP A 602 -15.90 1.75 -19.57
CA ASP A 602 -15.49 0.83 -20.64
C ASP A 602 -15.10 -0.55 -20.09
N ASP A 603 -15.30 -1.56 -20.92
CA ASP A 603 -14.91 -2.93 -20.60
C ASP A 603 -13.38 -3.08 -20.57
N ILE A 604 -12.89 -3.94 -19.68
CA ILE A 604 -11.47 -4.30 -19.55
C ILE A 604 -11.35 -5.81 -19.73
N ASP A 605 -10.32 -6.23 -20.47
CA ASP A 605 -9.95 -7.62 -20.62
C ASP A 605 -8.41 -7.73 -20.69
N MET A 606 -7.81 -8.34 -19.67
CA MET A 606 -6.36 -8.46 -19.52
C MET A 606 -5.97 -9.87 -19.09
N LEU A 607 -5.06 -10.50 -19.84
CA LEU A 607 -4.55 -11.85 -19.58
C LEU A 607 -3.02 -11.84 -19.54
N ALA A 608 -2.44 -12.38 -18.46
CA ALA A 608 -1.01 -12.59 -18.35
C ALA A 608 -0.68 -13.78 -17.45
N ASP A 609 0.14 -14.72 -17.95
CA ASP A 609 0.70 -15.87 -17.21
C ASP A 609 -0.30 -16.59 -16.28
N GLY A 610 -1.47 -16.95 -16.84
CA GLY A 610 -2.51 -17.67 -16.11
C GLY A 610 -3.49 -16.78 -15.34
N VAL A 611 -3.24 -15.48 -15.21
CA VAL A 611 -4.12 -14.50 -14.55
C VAL A 611 -4.97 -13.76 -15.58
N HIS A 612 -6.29 -13.81 -15.42
CA HIS A 612 -7.28 -13.15 -16.26
C HIS A 612 -8.13 -12.19 -15.43
N PHE A 613 -8.02 -10.88 -15.72
CA PHE A 613 -8.87 -9.85 -15.16
C PHE A 613 -9.81 -9.30 -16.23
N THR A 614 -11.11 -9.23 -15.91
CA THR A 614 -12.10 -8.56 -16.75
C THR A 614 -12.99 -7.65 -15.93
N ARG A 615 -13.44 -6.55 -16.55
CA ARG A 615 -14.59 -5.77 -16.10
C ARG A 615 -15.55 -5.61 -17.27
N LYS A 616 -16.80 -6.02 -17.10
CA LYS A 616 -17.87 -5.79 -18.08
C LYS A 616 -18.93 -4.86 -17.52
N SER A 617 -19.35 -3.89 -18.31
CA SER A 617 -20.31 -2.87 -17.89
C SER A 617 -21.57 -2.88 -18.75
N GLU A 618 -22.70 -3.09 -18.11
CA GLU A 618 -24.03 -3.07 -18.70
C GLU A 618 -24.81 -1.90 -18.12
N ARG A 619 -25.60 -1.20 -18.94
CA ARG A 619 -26.46 -0.11 -18.44
C ARG A 619 -27.92 -0.42 -18.78
N ASP A 620 -28.79 -0.29 -17.79
CA ASP A 620 -30.25 -0.31 -17.95
C ASP A 620 -30.81 1.12 -17.88
N ASN A 621 -32.09 1.32 -17.53
CA ASN A 621 -32.73 2.64 -17.63
C ASN A 621 -32.42 3.55 -16.46
N ASP A 622 -32.34 2.96 -15.29
CA ASP A 622 -32.26 3.57 -13.99
C ASP A 622 -30.97 3.19 -13.27
N GLY A 623 -30.10 2.38 -13.88
CA GLY A 623 -28.84 1.97 -13.29
C GLY A 623 -27.76 1.45 -14.24
N VAL A 624 -26.63 1.12 -13.63
CA VAL A 624 -25.45 0.53 -14.25
C VAL A 624 -25.05 -0.71 -13.47
N ARG A 625 -24.71 -1.77 -14.18
CA ARG A 625 -24.24 -3.04 -13.66
C ARG A 625 -22.81 -3.28 -14.13
N MET A 626 -21.88 -3.40 -13.20
CA MET A 626 -20.46 -3.65 -13.47
C MET A 626 -20.09 -5.02 -12.91
N THR A 627 -19.61 -5.92 -13.76
CA THR A 627 -19.15 -7.26 -13.37
C THR A 627 -17.64 -7.32 -13.46
N TYR A 628 -16.98 -7.43 -12.31
CA TYR A 628 -15.55 -7.61 -12.16
C TYR A 628 -15.26 -9.09 -11.97
N THR A 629 -14.33 -9.64 -12.75
CA THR A 629 -13.92 -11.04 -12.63
C THR A 629 -12.40 -11.13 -12.62
N LEU A 630 -11.84 -11.77 -11.60
CA LEU A 630 -10.42 -12.13 -11.53
C LEU A 630 -10.31 -13.65 -11.38
N VAL A 631 -9.62 -14.28 -12.33
CA VAL A 631 -9.35 -15.72 -12.32
C VAL A 631 -7.85 -15.96 -12.43
N SER A 632 -7.33 -16.94 -11.69
CA SER A 632 -5.99 -17.50 -11.94
C SER A 632 -6.04 -19.02 -12.08
N ASP A 633 -5.12 -19.56 -12.88
CA ASP A 633 -4.90 -21.00 -12.98
C ASP A 633 -4.22 -21.57 -11.72
N ASP A 634 -3.80 -22.83 -11.78
CA ASP A 634 -3.12 -23.50 -10.67
C ASP A 634 -1.62 -23.16 -10.58
N ASN A 635 -1.07 -22.37 -11.51
CA ASN A 635 0.31 -21.96 -11.50
C ASN A 635 0.53 -20.74 -10.58
N SER A 636 1.16 -20.98 -9.44
CA SER A 636 1.48 -19.94 -8.47
C SER A 636 2.84 -19.27 -8.69
N VAL A 637 3.58 -19.60 -9.76
CA VAL A 637 4.94 -19.11 -9.98
C VAL A 637 5.10 -18.53 -11.37
N VAL A 638 5.46 -17.25 -11.42
CA VAL A 638 5.71 -16.49 -12.64
C VAL A 638 7.22 -16.22 -12.77
N PRO A 639 7.85 -16.54 -13.91
CA PRO A 639 9.24 -16.17 -14.18
C PRO A 639 9.49 -14.66 -14.05
N ALA A 640 10.69 -14.27 -13.61
CA ALA A 640 11.04 -12.89 -13.30
C ALA A 640 10.79 -11.93 -14.50
N GLU A 641 11.08 -12.39 -15.71
CA GLU A 641 10.92 -11.64 -16.96
C GLU A 641 9.44 -11.39 -17.35
N LYS A 642 8.49 -12.14 -16.78
CA LYS A 642 7.06 -11.98 -17.02
C LYS A 642 6.32 -11.18 -15.93
N ALA A 643 6.99 -10.92 -14.79
CA ALA A 643 6.39 -10.23 -13.65
C ALA A 643 5.79 -8.85 -14.00
N ALA A 644 6.38 -8.13 -14.96
CA ALA A 644 5.91 -6.80 -15.37
C ALA A 644 4.46 -6.80 -15.88
N ALA A 645 4.03 -7.87 -16.58
CA ALA A 645 2.66 -7.99 -17.08
C ALA A 645 1.65 -8.23 -15.94
N ILE A 646 2.05 -8.97 -14.90
CA ILE A 646 1.22 -9.16 -13.71
C ILE A 646 1.08 -7.85 -12.92
N TYR A 647 2.17 -7.11 -12.76
CA TYR A 647 2.11 -5.79 -12.13
C TYR A 647 1.18 -4.84 -12.88
N ALA A 648 1.17 -4.88 -14.22
CA ALA A 648 0.24 -4.09 -15.01
C ALA A 648 -1.24 -4.46 -14.76
N ILE A 649 -1.56 -5.75 -14.57
CA ILE A 649 -2.92 -6.18 -14.16
C ILE A 649 -3.23 -5.67 -12.75
N SER A 650 -2.31 -5.84 -11.80
CA SER A 650 -2.50 -5.39 -10.41
C SER A 650 -2.71 -3.88 -10.30
N GLU A 651 -1.88 -3.09 -11.00
CA GLU A 651 -2.03 -1.63 -11.09
C GLU A 651 -3.37 -1.27 -11.74
N LYS A 652 -3.76 -1.96 -12.82
CA LYS A 652 -5.05 -1.72 -13.48
C LYS A 652 -6.25 -2.03 -12.57
N ILE A 653 -6.19 -3.09 -11.77
CA ILE A 653 -7.23 -3.38 -10.77
C ILE A 653 -7.29 -2.23 -9.76
N GLY A 654 -6.15 -1.79 -9.24
CA GLY A 654 -6.08 -0.67 -8.29
C GLY A 654 -6.63 0.64 -8.85
N ASP A 655 -6.32 0.97 -10.11
CA ASP A 655 -6.81 2.17 -10.80
C ASP A 655 -8.33 2.13 -11.07
N GLU A 656 -8.88 0.93 -11.25
CA GLU A 656 -10.28 0.71 -11.66
C GLU A 656 -11.17 0.25 -10.50
N ASN A 657 -10.57 0.11 -9.31
CA ASN A 657 -11.22 -0.10 -8.04
C ASN A 657 -11.58 1.25 -7.43
N GLY A 658 -12.84 1.49 -7.09
CA GLY A 658 -13.25 2.81 -6.56
C GLY A 658 -13.97 3.72 -7.56
N LEU A 659 -14.92 3.19 -8.34
CA LEU A 659 -15.64 4.00 -9.33
C LEU A 659 -16.62 4.96 -8.67
N ARG A 660 -16.53 6.23 -9.08
CA ARG A 660 -17.34 7.33 -8.53
C ARG A 660 -18.47 7.72 -9.48
N PHE A 661 -19.66 7.88 -8.90
CA PHE A 661 -20.88 8.29 -9.57
C PHE A 661 -21.32 9.67 -9.09
N PHE A 662 -21.31 10.62 -10.01
CA PHE A 662 -21.82 11.98 -9.82
C PHE A 662 -23.28 12.02 -10.28
N ILE A 663 -24.20 11.56 -9.43
CA ILE A 663 -25.63 11.40 -9.74
C ILE A 663 -26.30 12.76 -9.93
N ASP A 664 -25.86 13.78 -9.20
CA ASP A 664 -26.31 15.17 -9.34
C ASP A 664 -26.05 15.74 -10.74
N LYS A 665 -24.89 15.41 -11.33
CA LYS A 665 -24.44 15.77 -12.69
C LYS A 665 -25.00 14.85 -13.76
N SER A 666 -25.56 13.72 -13.37
CA SER A 666 -26.21 12.81 -14.30
C SER A 666 -27.48 13.49 -14.82
N SER A 667 -27.59 13.55 -16.16
CA SER A 667 -28.73 14.15 -16.83
C SER A 667 -30.01 13.59 -16.24
N ARG A 668 -30.87 14.49 -15.75
CA ARG A 668 -32.28 14.18 -15.67
C ARG A 668 -32.78 14.13 -17.10
N PRO A 669 -33.73 13.27 -17.43
CA PRO A 669 -34.39 13.43 -18.70
C PRO A 669 -35.10 14.81 -18.65
N SER A 670 -34.88 15.67 -19.65
CA SER A 670 -35.54 16.97 -19.70
C SER A 670 -35.86 17.34 -21.14
N GLU A 671 -37.03 17.96 -21.29
CA GLU A 671 -37.62 18.49 -22.52
C GLU A 671 -36.68 19.44 -23.27
N THR A 672 -36.51 19.18 -24.56
CA THR A 672 -35.65 19.92 -25.49
C THR A 672 -36.25 21.27 -25.88
N VAL A 673 -35.43 22.34 -25.88
CA VAL A 673 -35.69 23.57 -26.64
C VAL A 673 -34.43 24.03 -27.39
N GLY A 674 -34.60 24.35 -28.67
CA GLY A 674 -33.65 25.03 -29.56
C GLY A 674 -34.18 24.99 -30.99
N ALA A 675 -34.75 26.10 -31.46
CA ALA A 675 -35.65 26.18 -32.62
C ALA A 675 -35.03 25.70 -33.94
N ILE A 676 -35.59 24.60 -34.46
CA ILE A 676 -35.57 24.20 -35.87
C ILE A 676 -36.91 24.63 -36.44
N ASP A 677 -36.95 25.15 -37.67
CA ASP A 677 -38.22 25.48 -38.32
C ASP A 677 -39.10 24.21 -38.33
N PRO A 678 -40.29 24.22 -37.69
CA PRO A 678 -41.16 23.06 -37.66
C PRO A 678 -41.49 22.52 -39.06
N ALA A 679 -41.43 23.36 -40.11
CA ALA A 679 -41.63 22.98 -41.49
C ALA A 679 -40.56 21.99 -41.99
N ASP A 680 -39.30 22.17 -41.59
CA ASP A 680 -38.17 21.33 -42.01
C ASP A 680 -38.17 19.94 -41.34
N LEU A 681 -38.83 19.84 -40.18
CA LEU A 681 -39.01 18.58 -39.45
C LEU A 681 -40.34 17.88 -39.78
N GLN A 682 -41.22 18.52 -40.55
CA GLN A 682 -42.59 18.02 -40.76
C GLN A 682 -42.62 16.66 -41.45
N ALA A 683 -41.70 16.41 -42.39
CA ALA A 683 -41.55 15.11 -43.07
C ALA A 683 -41.05 13.98 -42.13
N TYR A 684 -40.48 14.32 -40.96
CA TYR A 684 -39.90 13.38 -40.00
C TYR A 684 -40.63 13.37 -38.65
N ARG A 685 -41.72 14.15 -38.53
CA ARG A 685 -42.42 14.39 -37.26
C ARG A 685 -42.79 13.11 -36.53
N ALA A 686 -43.39 12.15 -37.24
CA ALA A 686 -43.81 10.88 -36.66
C ALA A 686 -42.63 10.03 -36.15
N ASP A 687 -41.54 9.98 -36.91
CA ASP A 687 -40.34 9.25 -36.51
C ASP A 687 -39.65 9.93 -35.30
N LEU A 688 -39.62 11.27 -35.26
CA LEU A 688 -39.04 12.04 -34.17
C LEU A 688 -39.89 11.96 -32.89
N ASP A 689 -41.21 12.09 -32.99
CA ASP A 689 -42.11 11.95 -31.85
C ASP A 689 -42.01 10.53 -31.27
N ARG A 690 -41.87 9.51 -32.14
CA ARG A 690 -41.62 8.12 -31.73
C ARG A 690 -40.23 7.95 -31.09
N ILE A 691 -39.18 8.57 -31.63
CA ILE A 691 -37.85 8.58 -31.01
C ILE A 691 -37.93 9.22 -29.63
N VAL A 692 -38.61 10.36 -29.47
CA VAL A 692 -38.78 11.03 -28.16
C VAL A 692 -39.53 10.12 -27.18
N GLU A 693 -40.62 9.48 -27.61
CA GLU A 693 -41.34 8.47 -26.81
C GLU A 693 -40.42 7.31 -26.38
N LEU A 694 -39.62 6.79 -27.32
CA LEU A 694 -38.69 5.68 -27.11
C LEU A 694 -37.37 6.06 -26.43
N THR A 695 -37.11 7.34 -26.20
CA THR A 695 -35.89 7.84 -25.54
C THR A 695 -36.16 8.63 -24.27
N GLY A 696 -37.45 8.82 -23.93
CA GLY A 696 -37.92 9.48 -22.71
C GLY A 696 -37.57 8.75 -21.42
N GLU A 697 -37.96 9.34 -20.29
CA GLU A 697 -37.48 9.01 -18.93
C GLU A 697 -37.59 7.52 -18.55
N LYS A 698 -38.55 6.79 -19.13
CA LYS A 698 -38.89 5.40 -18.78
C LYS A 698 -38.50 4.35 -19.84
N SER A 699 -37.77 4.71 -20.89
CA SER A 699 -37.58 3.84 -22.06
C SER A 699 -36.42 2.84 -21.90
N ASP A 700 -36.72 1.54 -22.05
CA ASP A 700 -35.79 0.39 -21.93
C ASP A 700 -34.72 0.30 -23.00
N GLN A 701 -33.72 -0.57 -22.80
CA GLN A 701 -32.65 -0.78 -23.77
C GLN A 701 -33.23 -1.19 -25.14
N ALA A 702 -34.30 -1.98 -25.18
CA ALA A 702 -34.98 -2.38 -26.41
C ALA A 702 -35.60 -1.16 -27.12
N SER A 703 -36.25 -0.27 -26.39
CA SER A 703 -36.82 0.99 -26.89
C SER A 703 -35.73 1.92 -27.42
N ARG A 704 -34.58 2.00 -26.75
CA ARG A 704 -33.42 2.79 -27.20
C ARG A 704 -32.77 2.18 -28.45
N ILE A 705 -32.75 0.85 -28.58
CA ILE A 705 -32.33 0.15 -29.80
C ILE A 705 -33.34 0.40 -30.93
N GLU A 706 -34.64 0.41 -30.64
CA GLU A 706 -35.69 0.79 -31.59
C GLU A 706 -35.54 2.25 -32.02
N ALA A 707 -35.32 3.18 -31.08
CA ALA A 707 -35.01 4.57 -31.39
C ALA A 707 -33.74 4.70 -32.21
N LEU A 708 -32.69 3.92 -31.91
CA LEU A 708 -31.46 3.86 -32.71
C LEU A 708 -31.73 3.33 -34.12
N SER A 709 -32.64 2.36 -34.28
CA SER A 709 -33.07 1.83 -35.57
C SER A 709 -33.83 2.89 -36.37
N ILE A 710 -34.75 3.62 -35.73
CA ILE A 710 -35.51 4.71 -36.35
C ILE A 710 -34.58 5.85 -36.75
N ILE A 711 -33.71 6.32 -35.85
CA ILE A 711 -32.76 7.40 -36.16
C ILE A 711 -31.79 6.98 -37.27
N ASN A 712 -31.29 5.74 -37.28
CA ASN A 712 -30.45 5.23 -38.38
C ASN A 712 -31.18 5.19 -39.73
N ARG A 713 -32.50 4.94 -39.73
CA ARG A 713 -33.31 4.92 -40.95
C ARG A 713 -33.54 6.32 -41.53
N ILE A 714 -33.60 7.34 -40.67
CA ILE A 714 -33.88 8.72 -41.09
C ILE A 714 -32.63 9.60 -41.18
N ALA A 715 -31.51 9.22 -40.53
CA ALA A 715 -30.28 10.03 -40.42
C ALA A 715 -29.64 10.40 -41.77
N ASP A 716 -29.84 9.59 -42.81
CA ASP A 716 -29.25 9.82 -44.14
C ASP A 716 -30.21 10.51 -45.13
N LYS A 717 -31.45 10.80 -44.72
CA LYS A 717 -32.47 11.40 -45.59
C LYS A 717 -32.36 12.92 -45.78
N PRO A 718 -31.97 13.73 -44.76
CA PRO A 718 -31.77 15.16 -44.96
C PRO A 718 -30.54 15.44 -45.83
N GLU A 719 -30.57 16.54 -46.59
CA GLU A 719 -29.38 17.00 -47.32
C GLU A 719 -28.23 17.30 -46.33
N ARG A 720 -27.00 16.90 -46.69
CA ARG A 720 -25.80 17.13 -45.88
C ARG A 720 -24.88 18.10 -46.63
N PRO A 721 -24.39 19.19 -45.97
CA PRO A 721 -24.62 19.57 -44.58
C PRO A 721 -25.96 20.32 -44.36
N SER A 722 -26.67 20.02 -43.27
CA SER A 722 -27.84 20.79 -42.83
C SER A 722 -28.06 20.74 -41.31
N VAL A 723 -28.84 21.69 -40.78
CA VAL A 723 -29.23 21.72 -39.36
C VAL A 723 -30.00 20.47 -38.95
N VAL A 724 -30.86 19.95 -39.84
CA VAL A 724 -31.65 18.72 -39.60
C VAL A 724 -30.75 17.49 -39.54
N ALA A 725 -29.77 17.37 -40.46
CA ALA A 725 -28.79 16.28 -40.41
C ALA A 725 -27.92 16.35 -39.14
N GLY A 726 -27.51 17.55 -38.74
CA GLY A 726 -26.77 17.78 -37.49
C GLY A 726 -27.60 17.43 -36.24
N LEU A 727 -28.90 17.75 -36.21
CA LEU A 727 -29.80 17.30 -35.14
C LEU A 727 -29.89 15.76 -35.12
N PHE A 728 -30.03 15.11 -36.27
CA PHE A 728 -30.21 13.65 -36.32
C PHE A 728 -28.95 12.90 -35.88
N ASP A 729 -27.78 13.36 -36.33
CA ASP A 729 -26.49 12.82 -35.86
C ASP A 729 -26.27 13.11 -34.38
N GLY A 730 -26.78 14.25 -33.89
CA GLY A 730 -26.75 14.61 -32.48
C GLY A 730 -27.64 13.70 -31.63
N LEU A 731 -28.89 13.49 -32.04
CA LEU A 731 -29.82 12.55 -31.43
C LEU A 731 -29.27 11.13 -31.48
N LYS A 732 -28.70 10.71 -32.61
CA LYS A 732 -27.99 9.42 -32.74
C LYS A 732 -26.83 9.33 -31.76
N GLY A 733 -26.03 10.38 -31.65
CA GLY A 733 -24.94 10.49 -30.70
C GLY A 733 -25.42 10.37 -29.26
N LEU A 734 -26.45 11.12 -28.88
CA LEU A 734 -27.08 11.04 -27.57
C LEU A 734 -27.65 9.63 -27.30
N ILE A 735 -28.37 9.03 -28.27
CA ILE A 735 -28.93 7.65 -28.27
C ILE A 735 -27.84 6.58 -28.16
N LEU A 736 -26.66 6.80 -28.74
CA LEU A 736 -25.50 5.92 -28.63
C LEU A 736 -24.76 6.09 -27.30
N THR A 737 -24.69 7.31 -26.76
CA THR A 737 -24.16 7.60 -25.40
C THR A 737 -24.99 6.88 -24.32
N SER A 738 -26.29 7.19 -24.20
CA SER A 738 -27.28 6.25 -24.73
C SER A 738 -27.31 4.77 -24.34
N LEU A 739 -26.56 4.03 -25.13
CA LEU A 739 -26.44 2.58 -25.22
C LEU A 739 -25.01 2.11 -24.91
N ASN A 740 -24.16 3.02 -24.39
CA ASN A 740 -22.76 2.77 -24.05
C ASN A 740 -21.95 2.36 -25.28
N ARG A 741 -22.04 3.18 -26.31
CA ARG A 741 -21.31 3.01 -27.57
C ARG A 741 -20.45 4.24 -27.79
N ALA A 742 -19.46 4.44 -26.92
CA ALA A 742 -18.69 5.69 -26.82
C ALA A 742 -18.01 6.08 -28.15
N ALA A 743 -17.35 5.15 -28.83
CA ALA A 743 -16.70 5.42 -30.11
C ALA A 743 -17.68 5.93 -31.20
N PRO A 744 -18.76 5.21 -31.54
CA PRO A 744 -19.71 5.71 -32.52
C PRO A 744 -20.56 6.89 -32.01
N ALA A 745 -20.79 7.01 -30.70
CA ALA A 745 -21.44 8.19 -30.11
C ALA A 745 -20.59 9.44 -30.32
N LYS A 746 -19.28 9.34 -30.06
CA LYS A 746 -18.31 10.41 -30.31
C LYS A 746 -18.29 10.78 -31.79
N THR A 747 -18.26 9.80 -32.70
CA THR A 747 -18.33 10.07 -34.15
C THR A 747 -19.63 10.78 -34.54
N ALA A 748 -20.78 10.35 -34.01
CA ALA A 748 -22.06 10.96 -34.30
C ALA A 748 -22.20 12.38 -33.70
N LEU A 749 -21.72 12.60 -32.47
CA LEU A 749 -21.68 13.94 -31.85
C LEU A 749 -20.68 14.87 -32.54
N GLN A 750 -19.54 14.36 -33.01
CA GLN A 750 -18.60 15.11 -33.84
C GLN A 750 -19.25 15.52 -35.17
N SER A 751 -19.90 14.58 -35.85
CA SER A 751 -20.64 14.85 -37.09
C SER A 751 -21.80 15.82 -36.87
N SER A 752 -22.49 15.72 -35.73
CA SER A 752 -23.52 16.65 -35.29
C SER A 752 -22.96 18.06 -35.15
N ILE A 753 -21.85 18.23 -34.45
CA ILE A 753 -21.22 19.53 -34.25
C ILE A 753 -20.65 20.08 -35.56
N GLU A 754 -20.12 19.24 -36.46
CA GLU A 754 -19.67 19.67 -37.79
C GLU A 754 -20.81 20.25 -38.63
N GLN A 755 -22.03 19.71 -38.49
CA GLN A 755 -23.22 20.09 -39.27
C GLN A 755 -24.10 21.13 -38.57
N TYR A 756 -24.13 21.12 -37.24
CA TYR A 756 -24.97 21.96 -36.38
C TYR A 756 -24.21 22.34 -35.09
N GLN A 757 -23.52 23.47 -35.16
CA GLN A 757 -22.65 23.96 -34.08
C GLN A 757 -23.41 24.63 -32.91
N GLY A 758 -24.73 24.41 -32.79
CA GLY A 758 -25.62 25.21 -31.93
C GLY A 758 -26.20 24.51 -30.71
N ASN A 759 -25.98 23.20 -30.49
CA ASN A 759 -26.58 22.50 -29.35
C ASN A 759 -25.60 22.35 -28.17
N ALA A 760 -25.88 23.04 -27.07
CA ALA A 760 -25.02 23.05 -25.88
C ALA A 760 -24.90 21.66 -25.23
N ASP A 761 -25.99 20.88 -25.15
CA ASP A 761 -25.99 19.55 -24.54
C ASP A 761 -25.12 18.56 -25.33
N MET A 762 -25.18 18.61 -26.67
CA MET A 762 -24.36 17.76 -27.55
C MET A 762 -22.87 18.11 -27.42
N ILE A 763 -22.55 19.40 -27.37
CA ILE A 763 -21.17 19.88 -27.18
C ILE A 763 -20.65 19.49 -25.79
N GLN A 764 -21.44 19.71 -24.73
CA GLN A 764 -21.07 19.35 -23.36
C GLN A 764 -20.88 17.83 -23.22
N THR A 765 -21.78 17.04 -23.80
CA THR A 765 -21.68 15.57 -23.81
C THR A 765 -20.43 15.11 -24.56
N LEU A 766 -20.09 15.73 -25.69
CA LEU A 766 -18.85 15.41 -26.40
C LEU A 766 -17.62 15.75 -25.56
N ILE A 767 -17.55 16.94 -24.95
CA ILE A 767 -16.42 17.33 -24.08
C ILE A 767 -16.28 16.33 -22.93
N ALA A 768 -17.38 15.93 -22.29
CA ALA A 768 -17.37 14.93 -21.23
C ALA A 768 -16.86 13.55 -21.70
N LEU A 769 -17.26 13.08 -22.89
CA LEU A 769 -16.75 11.82 -23.46
C LEU A 769 -15.26 11.92 -23.79
N GLN A 770 -14.81 13.04 -24.35
CA GLN A 770 -13.41 13.26 -24.70
C GLN A 770 -12.50 13.37 -23.47
N LEU A 771 -13.00 13.94 -22.36
CA LEU A 771 -12.27 14.00 -21.10
C LEU A 771 -11.82 12.65 -20.57
N ASN A 772 -12.53 11.56 -20.90
CA ASN A 772 -12.19 10.23 -20.42
C ASN A 772 -11.22 9.49 -21.36
N GLY A 773 -11.29 9.73 -22.68
CA GLY A 773 -10.57 8.91 -23.66
C GLY A 773 -9.61 9.64 -24.60
N ASP A 774 -9.56 10.97 -24.59
CA ASP A 774 -8.78 11.75 -25.57
C ASP A 774 -7.68 12.62 -24.98
N GLU A 775 -6.64 12.84 -25.80
CA GLU A 775 -5.57 13.79 -25.50
C GLU A 775 -6.12 15.23 -25.38
N PRO A 776 -5.59 16.07 -24.47
CA PRO A 776 -6.05 17.44 -24.26
C PRO A 776 -6.26 18.29 -25.53
N PRO A 777 -5.43 18.23 -26.59
CA PRO A 777 -5.67 18.99 -27.82
C PRO A 777 -7.01 18.70 -28.51
N VAL A 778 -7.52 17.46 -28.42
CA VAL A 778 -8.83 17.09 -28.99
C VAL A 778 -9.96 17.75 -28.21
N ILE A 779 -9.86 17.74 -26.88
CA ILE A 779 -10.84 18.36 -25.99
C ILE A 779 -10.85 19.88 -26.20
N LEU A 780 -9.67 20.50 -26.25
CA LEU A 780 -9.52 21.95 -26.46
C LEU A 780 -10.09 22.39 -27.82
N LYS A 781 -9.98 21.58 -28.87
CA LYS A 781 -10.63 21.84 -30.16
C LYS A 781 -12.16 21.90 -30.02
N THR A 782 -12.76 20.99 -29.27
CA THR A 782 -14.22 21.00 -29.02
C THR A 782 -14.61 22.18 -28.14
N MET A 783 -13.85 22.47 -27.10
CA MET A 783 -14.07 23.64 -26.24
C MET A 783 -13.93 24.96 -27.00
N LYS A 784 -13.08 25.02 -28.03
CA LYS A 784 -12.96 26.19 -28.91
C LYS A 784 -14.24 26.42 -29.72
N ILE A 785 -14.83 25.35 -30.26
CA ILE A 785 -16.14 25.42 -30.94
C ILE A 785 -17.22 25.91 -29.96
N ALA A 786 -17.22 25.35 -28.75
CA ALA A 786 -18.12 25.78 -27.68
C ALA A 786 -17.92 27.28 -27.36
N GLN A 787 -16.69 27.75 -27.22
CA GLN A 787 -16.39 29.15 -26.95
C GLN A 787 -16.85 30.10 -28.07
N ASP A 788 -16.80 29.68 -29.33
CA ASP A 788 -17.22 30.52 -30.46
C ASP A 788 -18.74 30.55 -30.67
N LYS A 789 -19.45 29.47 -30.27
CA LYS A 789 -20.88 29.27 -30.61
C LYS A 789 -21.83 29.19 -29.42
N GLN A 790 -21.32 28.73 -28.28
CA GLN A 790 -22.02 28.53 -27.01
C GLN A 790 -21.16 29.01 -25.83
N PRO A 791 -20.72 30.29 -25.79
CA PRO A 791 -19.78 30.78 -24.78
C PRO A 791 -20.31 30.65 -23.35
N ASP A 792 -21.62 30.69 -23.14
CA ASP A 792 -22.23 30.52 -21.82
C ASP A 792 -22.01 29.11 -21.23
N LEU A 793 -21.88 28.07 -22.08
CA LEU A 793 -21.51 26.72 -21.64
C LEU A 793 -20.14 26.71 -20.99
N ILE A 794 -19.14 27.32 -21.66
CA ILE A 794 -17.77 27.41 -21.14
C ILE A 794 -17.71 28.31 -19.91
N LYS A 795 -18.47 29.41 -19.91
CA LYS A 795 -18.57 30.34 -18.77
C LYS A 795 -19.14 29.67 -17.51
N ALA A 796 -19.98 28.65 -17.67
CA ALA A 796 -20.60 27.90 -16.57
C ALA A 796 -19.72 26.77 -15.99
N PHE A 797 -18.53 26.50 -16.55
CA PHE A 797 -17.65 25.45 -16.02
C PHE A 797 -17.22 25.75 -14.58
N ASP A 798 -17.30 24.76 -13.71
CA ASP A 798 -16.89 24.87 -12.31
C ASP A 798 -15.39 24.56 -12.12
N LEU A 799 -14.91 24.61 -10.87
CA LEU A 799 -13.51 24.30 -10.56
C LEU A 799 -13.13 22.85 -10.88
N ASN A 800 -14.07 21.90 -10.81
CA ASN A 800 -13.79 20.48 -11.04
C ASN A 800 -13.43 20.24 -12.50
N TRP A 801 -14.17 20.87 -13.44
CA TRP A 801 -13.83 20.85 -14.86
C TRP A 801 -12.41 21.38 -15.09
N MET A 802 -12.05 22.47 -14.42
CA MET A 802 -10.73 23.09 -14.55
C MET A 802 -9.62 22.24 -13.95
N GLN A 803 -9.84 21.64 -12.78
CA GLN A 803 -8.90 20.74 -12.12
C GLN A 803 -8.64 19.50 -12.97
N TYR A 804 -9.70 18.88 -13.49
CA TYR A 804 -9.58 17.67 -14.31
C TYR A 804 -8.83 17.94 -15.62
N LEU A 805 -9.18 19.02 -16.33
CA LEU A 805 -8.45 19.46 -17.52
C LEU A 805 -6.98 19.79 -17.21
N SER A 806 -6.73 20.49 -16.10
CA SER A 806 -5.38 20.84 -15.66
C SER A 806 -4.54 19.60 -15.37
N GLN A 807 -5.10 18.61 -14.67
CA GLN A 807 -4.44 17.33 -14.40
C GLN A 807 -4.07 16.59 -15.69
N ARG A 808 -5.01 16.49 -16.64
CA ARG A 808 -4.76 15.88 -17.95
C ARG A 808 -3.66 16.60 -18.73
N ILE A 809 -3.67 17.95 -18.71
CA ILE A 809 -2.61 18.74 -19.33
C ILE A 809 -1.26 18.54 -18.61
N ASN A 810 -1.23 18.36 -17.29
CA ASN A 810 0.01 18.16 -16.54
C ASN A 810 0.73 16.84 -16.87
N LEU A 811 -0.02 15.83 -17.33
CA LEU A 811 0.49 14.54 -17.77
C LEU A 811 1.08 14.56 -19.20
N MET A 812 0.86 15.62 -19.98
CA MET A 812 1.44 15.72 -21.33
C MET A 812 2.97 15.91 -21.29
N PRO A 813 3.68 15.57 -22.38
CA PRO A 813 5.10 15.89 -22.54
C PRO A 813 5.41 17.37 -22.30
N ALA A 814 6.54 17.65 -21.62
CA ALA A 814 6.87 18.99 -21.14
C ALA A 814 6.88 20.07 -22.24
N ASP A 815 7.31 19.71 -23.44
CA ASP A 815 7.34 20.55 -24.64
C ASP A 815 5.95 20.93 -25.18
N LYS A 816 4.90 20.19 -24.82
CA LYS A 816 3.51 20.41 -25.28
C LYS A 816 2.58 20.97 -24.21
N ARG A 817 2.93 20.81 -22.92
CA ARG A 817 2.09 21.26 -21.78
C ARG A 817 1.75 22.73 -21.85
N GLN A 818 2.73 23.58 -22.13
CA GLN A 818 2.53 25.03 -22.10
C GLN A 818 1.60 25.50 -23.21
N ASP A 819 1.68 24.90 -24.40
CA ASP A 819 0.80 25.26 -25.52
C ASP A 819 -0.65 24.85 -25.24
N ALA A 820 -0.88 23.70 -24.61
CA ALA A 820 -2.21 23.26 -24.18
C ALA A 820 -2.79 24.17 -23.07
N ARG A 821 -1.96 24.59 -22.09
CA ARG A 821 -2.37 25.57 -21.07
C ARG A 821 -2.68 26.94 -21.69
N ASP A 822 -1.86 27.40 -22.63
CA ASP A 822 -2.06 28.66 -23.35
C ASP A 822 -3.41 28.64 -24.09
N GLU A 823 -3.73 27.55 -24.78
CA GLU A 823 -4.99 27.40 -25.51
C GLU A 823 -6.20 27.34 -24.57
N LEU A 824 -6.12 26.57 -23.47
CA LEU A 824 -7.18 26.53 -22.46
C LEU A 824 -7.47 27.93 -21.90
N ASN A 825 -6.42 28.67 -21.53
CA ASN A 825 -6.58 30.03 -21.00
C ASN A 825 -7.25 30.97 -22.01
N VAL A 826 -6.85 30.89 -23.28
CA VAL A 826 -7.48 31.69 -24.36
C VAL A 826 -8.96 31.37 -24.51
N ILE A 827 -9.31 30.08 -24.55
CA ILE A 827 -10.71 29.61 -24.65
C ILE A 827 -11.54 30.15 -23.47
N LEU A 828 -11.07 29.93 -22.24
CA LEU A 828 -11.79 30.36 -21.03
C LEU A 828 -11.94 31.89 -20.97
N ALA A 829 -10.86 32.62 -21.27
CA ALA A 829 -10.89 34.08 -21.25
C ALA A 829 -11.81 34.67 -22.33
N ALA A 830 -11.83 34.08 -23.53
CA ALA A 830 -12.70 34.50 -24.62
C ALA A 830 -14.19 34.24 -24.33
N ALA A 831 -14.51 33.13 -23.65
CA ALA A 831 -15.86 32.84 -23.17
C ALA A 831 -16.31 33.70 -21.96
N GLY A 832 -15.41 34.52 -21.41
CA GLY A 832 -15.71 35.34 -20.24
C GLY A 832 -15.76 34.53 -18.93
N TRP A 833 -15.12 33.37 -18.88
CA TRP A 833 -15.04 32.55 -17.67
C TRP A 833 -14.29 33.30 -16.56
N ARG A 834 -15.00 33.52 -15.45
CA ARG A 834 -14.54 34.19 -14.23
C ARG A 834 -15.30 33.50 -13.10
N MET A 835 -14.71 32.50 -12.47
CA MET A 835 -15.28 31.77 -11.33
C MET A 835 -15.94 32.76 -10.35
N ASP A 836 -17.23 32.62 -10.01
CA ASP A 836 -17.97 33.51 -9.09
C ASP A 836 -18.14 32.83 -7.72
N PRO A 837 -17.70 33.43 -6.59
CA PRO A 837 -17.00 34.72 -6.49
C PRO A 837 -15.60 34.69 -7.13
N ARG A 838 -15.17 35.83 -7.68
CA ARG A 838 -13.90 35.99 -8.42
C ARG A 838 -12.71 35.46 -7.61
N THR A 839 -12.20 34.28 -7.97
CA THR A 839 -11.04 33.64 -7.33
C THR A 839 -9.71 33.96 -8.02
N ASP A 840 -8.59 33.64 -7.37
CA ASP A 840 -7.23 33.77 -7.92
C ASP A 840 -7.06 32.95 -9.20
N GLU A 841 -7.68 31.77 -9.30
CA GLU A 841 -7.68 30.93 -10.49
C GLU A 841 -8.32 31.65 -11.69
N GLY A 842 -9.47 32.29 -11.49
CA GLY A 842 -10.16 33.08 -12.51
C GLY A 842 -9.33 34.25 -13.03
N VAL A 843 -8.51 34.85 -12.16
CA VAL A 843 -7.61 35.95 -12.54
C VAL A 843 -6.34 35.44 -13.22
N SER A 844 -5.81 34.30 -12.78
CA SER A 844 -4.67 33.62 -13.39
C SER A 844 -4.94 33.22 -14.85
N VAL A 845 -6.15 32.72 -15.14
CA VAL A 845 -6.60 32.37 -16.50
C VAL A 845 -6.54 33.58 -17.44
N LEU A 846 -7.00 34.74 -16.99
CA LEU A 846 -6.92 35.98 -17.77
C LEU A 846 -5.47 36.38 -18.06
N GLY A 847 -4.58 36.28 -17.07
CA GLY A 847 -3.15 36.55 -17.27
C GLY A 847 -2.47 35.56 -18.22
N GLY A 848 -2.83 34.28 -18.14
CA GLY A 848 -2.40 33.25 -19.09
C GLY A 848 -2.82 33.56 -20.52
N ALA A 849 -4.08 33.96 -20.73
CA ALA A 849 -4.61 34.31 -22.04
C ALA A 849 -3.89 35.51 -22.67
N ILE A 850 -3.63 36.56 -21.88
CA ILE A 850 -2.88 37.73 -22.35
C ILE A 850 -1.49 37.32 -22.85
N ARG A 851 -0.76 36.52 -22.06
CA ARG A 851 0.59 36.03 -22.44
C ARG A 851 0.53 35.14 -23.68
N ALA A 852 -0.47 34.27 -23.79
CA ALA A 852 -0.68 33.42 -24.96
C ALA A 852 -0.94 34.24 -26.24
N HIS A 853 -1.78 35.27 -26.17
CA HIS A 853 -2.04 36.16 -27.31
C HIS A 853 -0.78 36.94 -27.71
N LEU A 854 0.02 37.42 -26.75
CA LEU A 854 1.28 38.12 -27.05
C LEU A 854 2.31 37.18 -27.69
N LYS A 855 2.44 35.95 -27.19
CA LYS A 855 3.29 34.89 -27.80
C LYS A 855 2.89 34.60 -29.24
N ARG A 856 1.59 34.70 -29.57
CA ARG A 856 1.03 34.50 -30.91
C ARG A 856 1.05 35.77 -31.79
N GLY A 857 1.58 36.90 -31.31
CA GLY A 857 1.59 38.17 -32.04
C GLY A 857 0.24 38.92 -32.09
N ASN A 858 -0.79 38.43 -31.37
CA ASN A 858 -2.13 38.99 -31.33
C ASN A 858 -2.23 40.16 -30.33
N VAL A 859 -1.45 41.23 -30.55
CA VAL A 859 -1.31 42.36 -29.61
C VAL A 859 -2.63 43.09 -29.37
N ALA A 860 -3.51 43.18 -30.37
CA ALA A 860 -4.81 43.83 -30.23
C ALA A 860 -5.72 43.13 -29.21
N GLU A 861 -5.79 41.80 -29.25
CA GLU A 861 -6.60 41.03 -28.28
C GLU A 861 -5.97 41.04 -26.89
N ALA A 862 -4.62 41.00 -26.82
CA ALA A 862 -3.92 41.18 -25.55
C ALA A 862 -4.28 42.53 -24.89
N ARG A 863 -4.34 43.63 -25.66
CA ARG A 863 -4.80 44.95 -25.15
C ARG A 863 -6.25 44.92 -24.68
N ARG A 864 -7.14 44.23 -25.41
CA ARG A 864 -8.55 44.06 -25.02
C ARG A 864 -8.67 43.34 -23.67
N LEU A 865 -7.91 42.26 -23.50
CA LEU A 865 -7.89 41.48 -22.25
C LEU A 865 -7.23 42.24 -21.09
N ILE A 866 -6.21 43.07 -21.34
CA ILE A 866 -5.63 43.97 -20.32
C ILE A 866 -6.68 44.97 -19.80
N ALA A 867 -7.58 45.46 -20.68
CA ALA A 867 -8.68 46.34 -20.26
C ALA A 867 -9.71 45.64 -19.35
N LEU A 868 -9.72 44.31 -19.28
CA LEU A 868 -10.53 43.52 -18.34
C LEU A 868 -9.93 43.41 -16.93
N GLN A 869 -8.91 44.24 -16.62
CA GLN A 869 -8.34 44.41 -15.28
C GLN A 869 -7.81 43.09 -14.70
N PRO A 870 -6.74 42.51 -15.27
CA PRO A 870 -6.06 41.34 -14.70
C PRO A 870 -5.39 41.69 -13.35
N SER A 871 -4.84 40.69 -12.65
CA SER A 871 -4.18 40.93 -11.36
C SER A 871 -3.01 41.93 -11.49
N PRO A 872 -2.68 42.67 -10.41
CA PRO A 872 -1.44 43.44 -10.33
C PRO A 872 -0.21 42.61 -10.72
N ASP A 873 -0.13 41.35 -10.27
CA ASP A 873 0.97 40.44 -10.58
C ASP A 873 1.08 40.16 -12.09
N THR A 874 -0.05 40.01 -12.78
CA THR A 874 -0.05 39.86 -14.23
C THR A 874 0.49 41.11 -14.92
N LEU A 875 0.02 42.30 -14.52
CA LEU A 875 0.45 43.56 -15.14
C LEU A 875 1.95 43.82 -14.93
N VAL A 876 2.46 43.54 -13.73
CA VAL A 876 3.89 43.67 -13.41
C VAL A 876 4.73 42.64 -14.16
N GLY A 877 4.25 41.39 -14.27
CA GLY A 877 4.87 40.34 -15.09
C GLY A 877 5.00 40.71 -16.57
N LEU A 878 3.95 41.32 -17.13
CA LEU A 878 3.98 41.85 -18.50
C LEU A 878 4.94 43.04 -18.64
N ALA A 879 5.02 43.88 -17.60
CA ALA A 879 5.89 45.06 -17.60
C ALA A 879 7.38 44.73 -17.44
N MET A 880 7.74 43.60 -16.83
CA MET A 880 9.14 43.20 -16.58
C MET A 880 9.75 42.38 -17.71
N ASP A 881 8.99 41.49 -18.36
CA ASP A 881 9.51 40.54 -19.34
C ASP A 881 9.48 41.14 -20.75
N LYS A 882 10.65 41.18 -21.39
CA LYS A 882 10.83 41.80 -22.71
C LYS A 882 10.10 41.04 -23.83
N ARG A 883 9.74 39.77 -23.62
CA ARG A 883 8.84 39.04 -24.53
C ARG A 883 7.51 39.76 -24.74
N TYR A 884 7.09 40.56 -23.75
CA TYR A 884 5.82 41.28 -23.76
C TYR A 884 5.97 42.79 -24.02
N GLN A 885 7.13 43.23 -24.51
CA GLN A 885 7.42 44.66 -24.74
C GLN A 885 6.42 45.38 -25.65
N ALA A 886 5.70 44.64 -26.50
CA ALA A 886 4.67 45.17 -27.40
C ALA A 886 3.50 45.86 -26.65
N VAL A 887 3.26 45.50 -25.39
CA VAL A 887 2.23 46.13 -24.54
C VAL A 887 2.80 47.04 -23.44
N TRP A 888 4.12 47.23 -23.36
CA TRP A 888 4.70 48.15 -22.40
C TRP A 888 4.16 49.59 -22.50
N PRO A 889 3.90 50.16 -23.69
CA PRO A 889 3.25 51.46 -23.80
C PRO A 889 1.89 51.51 -23.11
N ASP A 890 1.10 50.45 -23.23
CA ASP A 890 -0.24 50.32 -22.62
C ASP A 890 -0.17 50.25 -21.08
N LEU A 891 0.95 49.73 -20.55
CA LEU A 891 1.18 49.61 -19.10
C LEU A 891 1.79 50.87 -18.48
N THR A 892 2.26 51.83 -19.27
CA THR A 892 2.96 53.04 -18.78
C THR A 892 2.15 53.81 -17.73
N LYS A 893 0.83 53.95 -17.95
CA LYS A 893 -0.06 54.65 -17.01
C LYS A 893 -0.16 53.92 -15.67
N ALA A 894 -0.31 52.59 -15.70
CA ALA A 894 -0.34 51.78 -14.49
C ALA A 894 1.04 51.71 -13.81
N GLN A 895 2.14 51.78 -14.58
CA GLN A 895 3.48 51.76 -14.03
C GLN A 895 3.88 53.08 -13.35
N ALA A 896 3.31 54.21 -13.76
CA ALA A 896 3.66 55.55 -13.25
C ALA A 896 3.49 55.71 -11.74
N ASP A 897 2.47 55.08 -11.15
CA ASP A 897 2.23 55.06 -9.70
C ASP A 897 2.79 53.80 -9.01
N GLY A 898 3.44 52.89 -9.76
CA GLY A 898 3.85 51.58 -9.27
C GLY A 898 2.71 50.57 -9.20
N PHE A 899 1.72 50.66 -10.07
CA PHE A 899 0.53 49.81 -10.14
C PHE A 899 -0.44 50.00 -8.98
N ALA A 900 -0.34 51.10 -8.23
CA ALA A 900 -1.14 51.36 -7.03
C ALA A 900 -2.65 51.31 -7.31
N GLY A 901 -3.10 51.95 -8.40
CA GLY A 901 -4.52 51.88 -8.80
C GLY A 901 -5.03 50.46 -9.08
N SER A 902 -4.19 49.57 -9.63
CA SER A 902 -4.57 48.17 -9.86
C SER A 902 -4.59 47.34 -8.58
N ILE A 903 -3.71 47.65 -7.63
CA ILE A 903 -3.66 47.03 -6.31
C ILE A 903 -4.93 47.38 -5.52
N ASP A 904 -5.30 48.66 -5.46
CA ASP A 904 -6.51 49.12 -4.77
C ASP A 904 -7.78 48.52 -5.38
N GLN A 905 -7.81 48.41 -6.71
CA GLN A 905 -8.90 47.73 -7.42
C GLN A 905 -8.98 46.24 -7.08
N SER A 906 -7.85 45.54 -7.01
CA SER A 906 -7.79 44.13 -6.61
C SER A 906 -8.32 43.93 -5.19
N VAL A 907 -7.97 44.82 -4.25
CA VAL A 907 -8.50 44.80 -2.88
C VAL A 907 -10.00 45.04 -2.87
N SER A 908 -10.50 46.01 -3.64
CA SER A 908 -11.93 46.31 -3.72
C SER A 908 -12.75 45.12 -4.24
N LEU A 909 -12.28 44.48 -5.30
CA LEU A 909 -12.93 43.30 -5.89
C LEU A 909 -12.93 42.10 -4.93
N ALA A 910 -11.78 41.79 -4.33
CA ALA A 910 -11.68 40.71 -3.35
C ALA A 910 -12.55 40.98 -2.11
N ARG A 911 -12.67 42.24 -1.69
CA ARG A 911 -13.53 42.64 -0.57
C ARG A 911 -15.01 42.49 -0.91
N ALA A 912 -15.42 42.87 -2.12
CA ALA A 912 -16.79 42.65 -2.59
C ALA A 912 -17.14 41.15 -2.65
N ALA A 913 -16.21 40.33 -3.15
CA ALA A 913 -16.34 38.87 -3.18
C ALA A 913 -16.47 38.26 -1.77
N ALA A 914 -15.57 38.62 -0.86
CA ALA A 914 -15.63 38.16 0.53
C ALA A 914 -16.89 38.66 1.25
N ASN A 915 -17.40 39.86 0.96
CA ASN A 915 -18.66 40.33 1.53
C ASN A 915 -19.88 39.55 0.99
N LYS A 916 -19.85 39.12 -0.28
CA LYS A 916 -20.90 38.28 -0.89
C LYS A 916 -20.87 36.86 -0.33
N ALA A 917 -19.70 36.34 0.00
CA ALA A 917 -19.48 35.02 0.56
C ALA A 917 -18.61 35.10 1.85
N PRO A 918 -19.15 35.65 2.96
CA PRO A 918 -18.37 35.96 4.18
C PRO A 918 -17.86 34.74 4.93
N ASP A 919 -18.34 33.57 4.53
CA ASP A 919 -18.01 32.29 5.12
C ASP A 919 -17.23 31.39 4.15
N ASP A 920 -16.86 31.87 2.95
CA ASP A 920 -16.07 31.10 1.99
C ASP A 920 -14.55 31.27 2.22
N PHE A 921 -13.83 30.17 2.42
CA PHE A 921 -12.39 30.19 2.67
C PHE A 921 -11.58 30.70 1.47
N GLY A 922 -12.04 30.47 0.24
CA GLY A 922 -11.38 30.96 -0.98
C GLY A 922 -11.49 32.48 -1.13
N ALA A 923 -12.70 33.02 -0.97
CA ALA A 923 -12.94 34.47 -1.01
C ALA A 923 -12.19 35.21 0.11
N ALA A 924 -12.13 34.64 1.32
CA ALA A 924 -11.38 35.20 2.42
C ALA A 924 -9.85 35.15 2.19
N THR A 925 -9.35 34.05 1.62
CA THR A 925 -7.94 33.91 1.22
C THR A 925 -7.56 34.97 0.17
N ALA A 926 -8.39 35.15 -0.87
CA ALA A 926 -8.15 36.15 -1.90
C ALA A 926 -8.12 37.59 -1.35
N LEU A 927 -9.01 37.91 -0.39
CA LEU A 927 -9.00 39.21 0.29
C LEU A 927 -7.73 39.41 1.13
N MET A 928 -7.34 38.42 1.93
CA MET A 928 -6.10 38.49 2.72
C MET A 928 -4.89 38.68 1.80
N ARG A 929 -4.81 37.92 0.71
CA ARG A 929 -3.74 38.01 -0.28
C ARG A 929 -3.67 39.39 -0.89
N ALA A 930 -4.79 39.93 -1.37
CA ALA A 930 -4.85 41.27 -1.96
C ALA A 930 -4.42 42.37 -0.97
N LEU A 931 -4.83 42.26 0.30
CA LEU A 931 -4.45 43.21 1.35
C LEU A 931 -2.96 43.12 1.72
N ARG A 932 -2.40 41.91 1.77
CA ARG A 932 -0.95 41.72 1.98
C ARG A 932 -0.15 42.25 0.80
N THR A 933 -0.59 42.02 -0.44
CA THR A 933 0.00 42.63 -1.64
C THR A 933 -0.08 44.16 -1.58
N ALA A 934 -1.14 44.74 -1.01
CA ALA A 934 -1.27 46.18 -0.79
C ALA A 934 -0.45 46.72 0.41
N GLY A 935 0.35 45.88 1.08
CA GLY A 935 1.11 46.24 2.28
C GLY A 935 0.24 46.63 3.47
N LYS A 936 -0.95 46.03 3.58
CA LYS A 936 -1.94 46.25 4.65
C LYS A 936 -2.13 44.99 5.51
N PRO A 937 -1.07 44.47 6.17
CA PRO A 937 -1.16 43.19 6.89
C PRO A 937 -2.14 43.23 8.08
N GLN A 938 -2.34 44.39 8.72
CA GLN A 938 -3.33 44.54 9.80
C GLN A 938 -4.78 44.36 9.31
N GLU A 939 -5.09 44.88 8.11
CA GLU A 939 -6.41 44.65 7.50
C GLU A 939 -6.57 43.20 7.05
N ALA A 940 -5.52 42.56 6.55
CA ALA A 940 -5.55 41.14 6.20
C ALA A 940 -5.82 40.26 7.43
N ILE A 941 -5.18 40.55 8.57
CA ILE A 941 -5.45 39.86 9.84
C ILE A 941 -6.91 40.07 10.25
N ALA A 942 -7.46 41.28 10.10
CA ALA A 942 -8.86 41.53 10.41
C ALA A 942 -9.82 40.71 9.52
N ALA A 943 -9.50 40.58 8.23
CA ALA A 943 -10.30 39.80 7.26
C ALA A 943 -10.29 38.30 7.59
N GLY A 944 -9.16 37.72 8.02
CA GLY A 944 -9.05 36.30 8.34
C GLY A 944 -9.52 35.91 9.75
N LYS A 945 -9.58 36.85 10.70
CA LYS A 945 -9.75 36.57 12.13
C LYS A 945 -10.97 35.70 12.46
N LYS A 946 -12.13 35.96 11.85
CA LYS A 946 -13.37 35.21 12.12
C LYS A 946 -13.23 33.74 11.72
N LEU A 947 -12.77 33.48 10.50
CA LEU A 947 -12.64 32.13 9.96
C LEU A 947 -11.47 31.37 10.59
N GLY A 948 -10.37 32.06 10.92
CA GLY A 948 -9.22 31.46 11.61
C GLY A 948 -9.51 30.95 13.02
N ALA A 949 -10.57 31.45 13.67
CA ALA A 949 -10.99 30.96 14.99
C ALA A 949 -11.82 29.66 14.95
N GLY A 950 -12.37 29.28 13.79
CA GLY A 950 -13.30 28.15 13.65
C GLY A 950 -12.61 26.82 13.38
N ARG A 951 -11.94 26.24 14.37
CA ARG A 951 -11.16 24.99 14.22
C ARG A 951 -11.96 23.84 13.59
N ASP A 952 -13.14 23.54 14.11
CA ASP A 952 -13.99 22.45 13.62
C ASP A 952 -14.35 22.64 12.14
N ARG A 953 -14.52 23.90 11.73
CA ARG A 953 -14.83 24.25 10.35
C ARG A 953 -13.62 24.12 9.44
N ILE A 954 -12.44 24.48 9.92
CA ILE A 954 -11.18 24.31 9.20
C ILE A 954 -10.95 22.81 8.93
N GLU A 955 -11.11 21.97 9.95
CA GLU A 955 -11.02 20.51 9.81
C GLU A 955 -12.06 19.95 8.84
N ALA A 956 -13.34 20.33 9.02
CA ALA A 956 -14.44 19.86 8.18
C ALA A 956 -14.31 20.27 6.70
N THR A 957 -13.62 21.39 6.42
CA THR A 957 -13.40 21.87 5.05
C THR A 957 -12.16 21.26 4.39
N GLY A 958 -11.15 20.89 5.18
CA GLY A 958 -9.93 20.26 4.70
C GLY A 958 -8.98 21.23 3.97
N GLU A 959 -8.37 20.77 2.88
CA GLU A 959 -7.23 21.42 2.23
C GLU A 959 -7.42 22.92 1.89
N PRO A 960 -8.56 23.38 1.34
CA PRO A 960 -8.76 24.82 1.10
C PRO A 960 -8.67 25.67 2.38
N ALA A 961 -9.16 25.13 3.51
CA ALA A 961 -9.06 25.82 4.79
C ALA A 961 -7.64 25.72 5.40
N PHE A 962 -6.88 24.67 5.11
CA PHE A 962 -5.47 24.58 5.52
C PHE A 962 -4.61 25.64 4.82
N TRP A 963 -4.85 25.88 3.53
CA TRP A 963 -4.21 26.98 2.79
C TRP A 963 -4.67 28.36 3.28
N PHE A 964 -5.94 28.51 3.67
CA PHE A 964 -6.41 29.71 4.35
C PHE A 964 -5.65 29.98 5.67
N VAL A 965 -5.43 28.95 6.50
CA VAL A 965 -4.66 29.10 7.76
C VAL A 965 -3.23 29.53 7.45
N ASN A 966 -2.61 28.96 6.41
CA ASN A 966 -1.28 29.36 5.97
C ASN A 966 -1.24 30.85 5.60
N GLU A 967 -2.20 31.30 4.81
CA GLU A 967 -2.33 32.70 4.40
C GLU A 967 -2.55 33.65 5.60
N TYR A 968 -3.39 33.23 6.55
CA TYR A 968 -3.63 33.98 7.80
C TYR A 968 -2.38 34.07 8.68
N ALA A 969 -1.64 32.96 8.82
CA ALA A 969 -0.36 32.93 9.53
C ALA A 969 0.68 33.83 8.87
N SER A 970 0.75 33.84 7.54
CA SER A 970 1.66 34.73 6.82
C SER A 970 1.26 36.21 6.95
N ALA A 971 -0.04 36.55 7.05
CA ALA A 971 -0.48 37.92 7.37
C ALA A 971 -0.01 38.38 8.77
N LEU A 972 -0.05 37.46 9.75
CA LEU A 972 0.48 37.70 11.09
C LEU A 972 2.00 37.91 11.08
N ALA A 973 2.74 37.10 10.32
CA ALA A 973 4.18 37.24 10.15
C ALA A 973 4.56 38.58 9.49
N ASP A 974 3.86 39.00 8.43
CA ASP A 974 4.08 40.30 7.77
C ASP A 974 3.86 41.50 8.72
N ALA A 975 3.04 41.32 9.77
CA ALA A 975 2.82 42.31 10.83
C ALA A 975 3.82 42.23 11.99
N GLY A 976 4.86 41.38 11.90
CA GLY A 976 5.83 41.12 12.95
C GLY A 976 5.33 40.21 14.08
N ARG A 977 4.15 39.59 13.94
CA ARG A 977 3.53 38.72 14.96
C ARG A 977 3.90 37.25 14.74
N HIS A 978 5.20 36.96 14.68
CA HIS A 978 5.72 35.62 14.35
C HIS A 978 5.24 34.52 15.32
N ALA A 979 5.16 34.81 16.62
CA ALA A 979 4.65 33.84 17.60
C ALA A 979 3.18 33.46 17.34
N ASP A 980 2.35 34.43 16.99
CA ASP A 980 0.94 34.19 16.67
C ASP A 980 0.80 33.43 15.35
N ALA A 981 1.63 33.73 14.35
CA ALA A 981 1.67 33.00 13.09
C ALA A 981 1.98 31.52 13.30
N ILE A 982 3.04 31.22 14.06
CA ILE A 982 3.43 29.85 14.41
C ILE A 982 2.31 29.15 15.18
N ALA A 983 1.64 29.84 16.12
CA ALA A 983 0.53 29.27 16.88
C ALA A 983 -0.67 28.89 16.00
N GLN A 984 -0.98 29.65 14.94
CA GLN A 984 -2.02 29.29 13.98
C GLN A 984 -1.64 28.04 13.18
N MET A 985 -0.39 27.93 12.76
CA MET A 985 0.11 26.74 12.06
C MET A 985 0.12 25.51 12.97
N ASP A 986 0.57 25.66 14.22
CA ASP A 986 0.54 24.59 15.23
C ASP A 986 -0.90 24.12 15.49
N ALA A 987 -1.86 25.04 15.51
CA ALA A 987 -3.27 24.71 15.71
C ALA A 987 -3.84 23.83 14.58
N VAL A 988 -3.47 24.07 13.32
CA VAL A 988 -3.93 23.22 12.21
C VAL A 988 -3.14 21.92 12.12
N LEU A 989 -1.84 21.93 12.45
CA LEU A 989 -1.02 20.73 12.48
C LEU A 989 -1.39 19.76 13.60
N ALA A 990 -2.02 20.25 14.67
CA ALA A 990 -2.58 19.43 15.75
C ALA A 990 -3.69 18.47 15.28
N LEU A 991 -4.27 18.67 14.10
CA LEU A 991 -5.20 17.72 13.47
C LEU A 991 -4.53 16.40 13.06
N GLY A 992 -3.20 16.37 12.94
CA GLY A 992 -2.43 15.17 12.64
C GLY A 992 -2.21 14.92 11.14
N ILE A 993 -0.94 14.90 10.74
CA ILE A 993 -0.52 14.70 9.33
C ILE A 993 -0.79 13.26 8.86
N ASP A 994 -0.83 12.29 9.77
CA ASP A 994 -1.17 10.91 9.44
C ASP A 994 -2.64 10.75 9.07
N GLN A 995 -3.52 11.56 9.67
CA GLN A 995 -4.94 11.62 9.35
C GLN A 995 -5.20 12.53 8.13
N TYR A 996 -4.43 13.61 7.99
CA TYR A 996 -4.55 14.58 6.90
C TYR A 996 -3.20 14.81 6.19
N PRO A 997 -2.80 13.94 5.23
CA PRO A 997 -1.51 14.06 4.55
C PRO A 997 -1.26 15.39 3.85
N ALA A 998 -2.31 16.09 3.42
CA ALA A 998 -2.23 17.42 2.81
C ALA A 998 -1.53 18.47 3.72
N LEU A 999 -1.51 18.25 5.04
CA LEU A 999 -0.85 19.12 6.02
C LEU A 999 0.69 19.13 5.96
N VAL A 1000 1.31 18.24 5.17
CA VAL A 1000 2.78 18.25 4.97
C VAL A 1000 3.27 19.62 4.51
N SER A 1001 2.53 20.30 3.63
CA SER A 1001 2.91 21.64 3.16
C SER A 1001 2.89 22.67 4.29
N GLN A 1002 1.87 22.60 5.15
CA GLN A 1002 1.76 23.46 6.34
C GLN A 1002 2.88 23.16 7.35
N LEU A 1003 3.31 21.90 7.47
CA LEU A 1003 4.44 21.53 8.34
C LEU A 1003 5.74 22.18 7.85
N ILE A 1004 6.03 22.10 6.55
CA ILE A 1004 7.24 22.71 5.95
C ILE A 1004 7.19 24.23 6.15
N ASN A 1005 6.06 24.87 5.82
CA ASN A 1005 5.91 26.31 5.94
C ASN A 1005 6.05 26.77 7.40
N ARG A 1006 5.47 26.04 8.36
CA ARG A 1006 5.63 26.28 9.80
C ARG A 1006 7.07 26.14 10.25
N ALA A 1007 7.77 25.12 9.77
CA ALA A 1007 9.17 24.90 10.11
C ALA A 1007 10.05 26.06 9.60
N GLU A 1008 9.76 26.58 8.41
CA GLU A 1008 10.49 27.72 7.84
C GLU A 1008 10.17 29.05 8.54
N MET A 1009 8.94 29.21 9.07
CA MET A 1009 8.60 30.36 9.90
C MET A 1009 9.53 30.52 11.12
N PHE A 1010 10.15 29.45 11.64
CA PHE A 1010 11.15 29.60 12.71
C PHE A 1010 12.46 30.21 12.25
N ASN A 1011 12.90 29.94 11.02
CA ASN A 1011 14.09 30.59 10.45
C ASN A 1011 13.83 32.10 10.32
N HIS A 1012 12.68 32.47 9.76
CA HIS A 1012 12.25 33.87 9.65
C HIS A 1012 11.93 34.55 11.00
N ALA A 1013 11.74 33.78 12.07
CA ALA A 1013 11.53 34.31 13.43
C ALA A 1013 12.83 34.37 14.25
N ASP A 1014 14.00 34.19 13.63
CA ASP A 1014 15.30 34.13 14.29
C ASP A 1014 15.37 33.04 15.41
N MET A 1015 14.70 31.90 15.19
CA MET A 1015 14.67 30.74 16.10
C MET A 1015 15.35 29.50 15.48
N PRO A 1016 16.67 29.52 15.25
CA PRO A 1016 17.35 28.49 14.47
C PRO A 1016 17.32 27.10 15.09
N ASP A 1017 17.33 26.97 16.43
CA ASP A 1017 17.20 25.66 17.10
C ASP A 1017 15.85 25.01 16.84
N ARG A 1018 14.77 25.80 16.89
CA ARG A 1018 13.41 25.31 16.61
C ARG A 1018 13.22 25.01 15.13
N ALA A 1019 13.82 25.81 14.25
CA ALA A 1019 13.82 25.55 12.81
C ALA A 1019 14.52 24.22 12.49
N LEU A 1020 15.71 23.99 13.05
CA LEU A 1020 16.47 22.76 12.86
C LEU A 1020 15.68 21.54 13.35
N ALA A 1021 15.09 21.62 14.54
CA ALA A 1021 14.27 20.54 15.09
C ALA A 1021 13.04 20.27 14.23
N ALA A 1022 12.27 21.30 13.87
CA ALA A 1022 11.06 21.17 13.08
C ALA A 1022 11.33 20.63 11.65
N MET A 1023 12.39 21.10 11.00
CA MET A 1023 12.78 20.60 9.67
C MET A 1023 13.31 19.16 9.74
N THR A 1024 14.00 18.79 10.82
CA THR A 1024 14.46 17.41 11.01
C THR A 1024 13.30 16.46 11.24
N GLU A 1025 12.33 16.85 12.07
CA GLU A 1025 11.09 16.09 12.24
C GLU A 1025 10.34 15.94 10.92
N ALA A 1026 10.23 17.02 10.13
CA ALA A 1026 9.56 16.99 8.83
C ALA A 1026 10.24 16.04 7.84
N ASP A 1027 11.58 16.07 7.76
CA ASP A 1027 12.38 15.23 6.85
C ASP A 1027 12.35 13.75 7.29
N GLU A 1028 12.61 13.46 8.57
CA GLU A 1028 12.73 12.09 9.09
C GLU A 1028 11.39 11.38 9.20
N LYS A 1029 10.35 12.07 9.70
CA LYS A 1029 9.05 11.44 9.96
C LYS A 1029 8.13 11.48 8.74
N TYR A 1030 8.19 12.56 7.96
CA TYR A 1030 7.24 12.80 6.86
C TYR A 1030 7.92 13.00 5.50
N GLY A 1031 9.23 12.83 5.38
CA GLY A 1031 9.94 12.92 4.11
C GLY A 1031 9.39 11.95 3.06
N GLY A 1032 8.93 10.76 3.45
CA GLY A 1032 8.25 9.82 2.55
C GLY A 1032 6.92 10.33 1.97
N LYS A 1033 6.28 11.32 2.61
CA LYS A 1033 5.02 11.95 2.18
C LYS A 1033 5.23 13.28 1.45
N ALA A 1034 6.45 13.82 1.44
CA ALA A 1034 6.77 15.08 0.78
C ALA A 1034 7.24 14.87 -0.67
N SER A 1035 6.85 15.77 -1.57
CA SER A 1035 7.38 15.83 -2.93
C SER A 1035 8.87 16.19 -2.91
N GLN A 1036 9.60 15.89 -4.00
CA GLN A 1036 11.01 16.27 -4.11
C GLN A 1036 11.21 17.79 -3.94
N TYR A 1037 10.31 18.59 -4.50
CA TYR A 1037 10.26 20.04 -4.30
C TYR A 1037 10.16 20.42 -2.82
N GLY A 1038 9.29 19.75 -2.05
CA GLY A 1038 9.11 19.98 -0.62
C GLY A 1038 10.31 19.54 0.23
N LYS A 1039 10.92 18.39 -0.09
CA LYS A 1039 12.14 17.91 0.55
C LYS A 1039 13.29 18.90 0.41
N MET A 1040 13.44 19.50 -0.77
CA MET A 1040 14.46 20.52 -0.99
C MET A 1040 14.25 21.77 -0.12
N TRP A 1041 13.00 22.19 0.12
CA TRP A 1041 12.74 23.26 1.10
C TRP A 1041 13.11 22.85 2.53
N MET A 1042 12.83 21.61 2.93
CA MET A 1042 13.26 21.09 4.24
C MET A 1042 14.79 21.10 4.38
N TRP A 1043 15.51 20.61 3.36
CA TRP A 1043 16.98 20.58 3.37
C TRP A 1043 17.59 21.97 3.37
N ALA A 1044 17.04 22.91 2.58
CA ALA A 1044 17.50 24.29 2.55
C ALA A 1044 17.27 24.99 3.90
N GLY A 1045 16.09 24.86 4.48
CA GLY A 1045 15.77 25.41 5.81
C GLY A 1045 16.66 24.82 6.91
N LYS A 1046 16.92 23.52 6.87
CA LYS A 1046 17.83 22.82 7.80
C LYS A 1046 19.28 23.31 7.65
N ALA A 1047 19.76 23.47 6.42
CA ALA A 1047 21.10 23.98 6.13
C ALA A 1047 21.27 25.44 6.61
N CYS A 1048 20.24 26.27 6.44
CA CYS A 1048 20.20 27.65 6.94
C CYS A 1048 20.21 27.72 8.48
N ALA A 1049 19.42 26.87 9.15
CA ALA A 1049 19.39 26.78 10.60
C ALA A 1049 20.76 26.36 11.18
N LEU A 1050 21.36 25.29 10.63
CA LEU A 1050 22.68 24.79 11.02
C LEU A 1050 23.77 25.87 10.90
N ARG A 1051 23.75 26.67 9.84
CA ARG A 1051 24.72 27.77 9.65
C ARG A 1051 24.55 28.88 10.68
N THR A 1052 23.31 29.23 11.01
CA THR A 1052 23.03 30.20 12.07
C THR A 1052 23.50 29.69 13.45
N LEU A 1053 23.53 28.38 13.65
CA LEU A 1053 24.05 27.70 14.84
C LEU A 1053 25.57 27.43 14.79
N ASN A 1054 26.30 27.99 13.82
CA ASN A 1054 27.74 27.76 13.61
C ASN A 1054 28.12 26.28 13.35
N ARG A 1055 27.22 25.50 12.74
CA ARG A 1055 27.40 24.07 12.39
C ARG A 1055 27.49 23.87 10.86
N ALA A 1056 28.36 24.64 10.22
CA ALA A 1056 28.47 24.68 8.75
C ALA A 1056 28.89 23.35 8.12
N ASP A 1057 29.69 22.54 8.83
CA ASP A 1057 30.16 21.24 8.34
C ASP A 1057 29.00 20.24 8.18
N GLU A 1058 28.02 20.28 9.08
CA GLU A 1058 26.82 19.44 9.00
C GLU A 1058 25.86 19.88 7.89
N ALA A 1059 25.84 21.18 7.59
CA ALA A 1059 25.05 21.72 6.49
C ALA A 1059 25.58 21.27 5.11
N LYS A 1060 26.85 20.86 5.02
CA LYS A 1060 27.47 20.45 3.75
C LYS A 1060 26.76 19.26 3.08
N ALA A 1061 26.37 18.25 3.86
CA ALA A 1061 25.69 17.08 3.30
C ALA A 1061 24.31 17.42 2.69
N LEU A 1062 23.66 18.45 3.23
CA LEU A 1062 22.39 18.96 2.70
C LEU A 1062 22.60 19.79 1.42
N ASP A 1063 23.66 20.60 1.37
CA ASP A 1063 24.03 21.33 0.16
C ASP A 1063 24.35 20.39 -1.01
N ASP A 1064 25.03 19.28 -0.73
CA ASP A 1064 25.38 18.28 -1.75
C ASP A 1064 24.10 17.62 -2.31
N LYS A 1065 23.10 17.32 -1.46
CA LYS A 1065 21.77 16.85 -1.89
C LYS A 1065 21.01 17.87 -2.73
N LEU A 1066 21.01 19.14 -2.29
CA LEU A 1066 20.36 20.25 -3.00
C LEU A 1066 20.98 20.47 -4.38
N THR A 1067 22.30 20.38 -4.49
CA THR A 1067 23.01 20.54 -5.75
C THR A 1067 22.72 19.38 -6.72
N ALA A 1068 22.70 18.14 -6.21
CA ALA A 1068 22.41 16.96 -7.02
C ALA A 1068 21.00 16.95 -7.63
N THR A 1069 20.06 17.69 -7.02
CA THR A 1069 18.65 17.77 -7.44
C THR A 1069 18.23 19.20 -7.81
N GLN A 1070 19.19 20.04 -8.19
CA GLN A 1070 18.99 21.49 -8.34
C GLN A 1070 17.88 21.88 -9.31
N ASP A 1071 17.63 21.09 -10.36
CA ASP A 1071 16.61 21.39 -11.36
C ASP A 1071 15.18 21.19 -10.82
N ASP A 1072 15.01 20.43 -9.75
CA ASP A 1072 13.70 20.20 -9.12
C ASP A 1072 13.23 21.41 -8.29
N ASN A 1073 14.15 22.19 -7.70
CA ASN A 1073 13.82 23.40 -6.93
C ASN A 1073 15.00 24.38 -6.78
N LYS A 1074 15.26 25.18 -7.82
CA LYS A 1074 16.34 26.18 -7.83
C LYS A 1074 16.20 27.28 -6.77
N ALA A 1075 14.98 27.58 -6.32
CA ALA A 1075 14.74 28.59 -5.28
C ALA A 1075 15.26 28.12 -3.91
N ALA A 1076 15.04 26.84 -3.55
CA ALA A 1076 15.60 26.26 -2.33
C ALA A 1076 17.14 26.24 -2.37
N VAL A 1077 17.73 25.93 -3.53
CA VAL A 1077 19.20 25.99 -3.73
C VAL A 1077 19.72 27.43 -3.56
N SER A 1078 19.05 28.41 -4.17
CA SER A 1078 19.38 29.84 -3.99
C SER A 1078 19.31 30.28 -2.53
N MET A 1079 18.30 29.83 -1.76
CA MET A 1079 18.18 30.15 -0.33
C MET A 1079 19.34 29.55 0.48
N ALA A 1080 19.66 28.28 0.27
CA ALA A 1080 20.78 27.61 0.93
C ALA A 1080 22.12 28.28 0.59
N ALA A 1081 22.33 28.68 -0.67
CA ALA A 1081 23.49 29.44 -1.12
C ALA A 1081 23.56 30.81 -0.44
N ALA A 1082 22.44 31.53 -0.31
CA ALA A 1082 22.38 32.80 0.40
C ALA A 1082 22.74 32.65 1.89
N CYS A 1083 22.26 31.60 2.55
CA CYS A 1083 22.65 31.28 3.93
C CYS A 1083 24.15 30.96 4.08
N ARG A 1084 24.80 30.43 3.04
CA ARG A 1084 26.24 30.16 2.98
C ARG A 1084 27.07 31.40 2.60
N GLY A 1085 26.44 32.49 2.18
CA GLY A 1085 27.13 33.66 1.63
C GLY A 1085 27.69 33.43 0.23
N ASP A 1086 27.20 32.41 -0.49
CA ASP A 1086 27.69 32.03 -1.81
C ASP A 1086 27.00 32.84 -2.92
N GLN A 1087 27.42 34.10 -3.04
CA GLN A 1087 26.93 35.01 -4.09
C GLN A 1087 27.12 34.42 -5.50
N LYS A 1088 28.23 33.71 -5.74
CA LYS A 1088 28.58 33.26 -7.09
C LYS A 1088 27.65 32.15 -7.59
N MET A 1089 27.25 31.24 -6.71
CA MET A 1089 26.25 30.24 -7.04
C MET A 1089 24.90 30.89 -7.41
N ILE A 1090 24.47 31.90 -6.64
CA ILE A 1090 23.22 32.62 -6.92
C ILE A 1090 23.31 33.36 -8.27
N GLU A 1091 24.44 34.00 -8.59
CA GLU A 1091 24.65 34.62 -9.90
C GLU A 1091 24.46 33.61 -11.04
N THR A 1092 25.07 32.42 -10.93
CA THR A 1092 24.96 31.34 -11.93
C THR A 1092 23.52 30.89 -12.09
N LEU A 1093 22.82 30.63 -10.98
CA LEU A 1093 21.41 30.22 -10.99
C LEU A 1093 20.49 31.32 -11.56
N LEU A 1094 20.75 32.59 -11.25
CA LEU A 1094 19.98 33.72 -11.78
C LEU A 1094 20.16 33.85 -13.29
N VAL A 1095 21.39 33.75 -13.80
CA VAL A 1095 21.66 33.78 -15.24
C VAL A 1095 20.96 32.61 -15.93
N ASP A 1096 21.10 31.38 -15.42
CA ASP A 1096 20.44 30.19 -15.97
C ASP A 1096 18.91 30.32 -16.01
N ARG A 1097 18.31 30.79 -14.91
CA ARG A 1097 16.85 30.98 -14.84
C ARG A 1097 16.37 32.11 -15.75
N LEU A 1098 17.13 33.19 -15.90
CA LEU A 1098 16.80 34.27 -16.84
C LEU A 1098 16.92 33.80 -18.30
N ASP A 1099 17.85 32.89 -18.59
CA ASP A 1099 18.01 32.28 -19.91
C ASP A 1099 16.82 31.38 -20.28
N LYS A 1100 16.33 30.57 -19.34
CA LYS A 1100 15.26 29.57 -19.58
C LYS A 1100 13.85 30.19 -19.61
N PRO A 1101 13.09 30.08 -20.71
CA PRO A 1101 11.77 30.73 -20.85
C PRO A 1101 10.74 30.41 -19.75
N ASP A 1102 10.77 29.20 -19.20
CA ASP A 1102 9.83 28.72 -18.18
C ASP A 1102 10.18 29.22 -16.77
N ASP A 1103 11.48 29.40 -16.49
CA ASP A 1103 11.98 29.91 -15.20
C ASP A 1103 12.08 31.45 -15.16
N ARG A 1104 12.17 32.07 -16.34
CA ARG A 1104 12.48 33.49 -16.51
C ARG A 1104 11.54 34.42 -15.77
N MET A 1105 10.24 34.16 -15.81
CA MET A 1105 9.26 35.05 -15.18
C MET A 1105 9.41 35.08 -13.65
N ALA A 1106 9.67 33.92 -13.04
CA ALA A 1106 9.95 33.85 -11.61
C ALA A 1106 11.28 34.55 -11.27
N ALA A 1107 12.33 34.38 -12.09
CA ALA A 1107 13.60 35.07 -11.89
C ALA A 1107 13.52 36.59 -12.08
N LEU A 1108 12.74 37.07 -13.06
CA LEU A 1108 12.49 38.50 -13.25
C LEU A 1108 11.72 39.11 -12.07
N GLY A 1109 10.85 38.33 -11.42
CA GLY A 1109 10.16 38.71 -10.18
C GLY A 1109 11.12 39.16 -9.07
N LEU A 1110 12.31 38.56 -8.99
CA LEU A 1110 13.34 38.93 -8.01
C LEU A 1110 13.92 40.34 -8.23
N PHE A 1111 13.65 40.99 -9.36
CA PHE A 1111 14.08 42.36 -9.67
C PHE A 1111 12.97 43.40 -9.49
N VAL A 1112 11.80 43.02 -8.99
CA VAL A 1112 10.71 43.95 -8.67
C VAL A 1112 11.12 44.79 -7.45
N ARG A 1113 11.10 46.13 -7.61
CA ARG A 1113 11.39 47.06 -6.51
C ARG A 1113 10.09 47.45 -5.82
N SER A 1114 9.87 46.91 -4.64
CA SER A 1114 8.72 47.23 -3.81
C SER A 1114 8.96 48.50 -2.97
N ARG A 1115 7.94 49.36 -2.86
CA ARG A 1115 7.94 50.55 -1.98
C ARG A 1115 7.55 50.23 -0.53
N GLN A 1116 7.01 49.04 -0.28
CA GLN A 1116 6.54 48.59 1.03
C GLN A 1116 7.13 47.21 1.31
N SER A 1117 8.21 47.14 2.08
CA SER A 1117 8.72 45.85 2.56
C SER A 1117 8.27 45.62 4.00
N PRO A 1118 7.87 44.39 4.37
CA PRO A 1118 7.79 43.98 5.77
C PRO A 1118 9.12 44.29 6.48
N MET A 1119 9.10 44.56 7.78
CA MET A 1119 10.36 44.68 8.54
C MET A 1119 11.06 43.32 8.50
N PRO A 1120 12.22 43.20 7.83
CA PRO A 1120 12.89 41.91 7.71
C PRO A 1120 13.46 41.48 9.06
N SER A 1121 13.39 40.18 9.36
CA SER A 1121 14.14 39.58 10.47
C SER A 1121 15.65 39.73 10.26
N THR A 1122 16.45 39.43 11.28
CA THR A 1122 17.92 39.48 11.11
C THR A 1122 18.39 38.42 10.11
N PHE A 1123 17.75 37.25 10.13
CA PHE A 1123 17.89 36.21 9.11
C PHE A 1123 17.59 36.74 7.70
N ASP A 1124 16.42 37.35 7.48
CA ASP A 1124 16.02 37.86 6.17
C ASP A 1124 16.93 38.96 5.66
N ALA A 1125 17.34 39.88 6.53
CA ALA A 1125 18.25 40.96 6.16
C ALA A 1125 19.59 40.42 5.63
N ARG A 1126 20.12 39.36 6.27
CA ARG A 1126 21.35 38.70 5.85
C ARG A 1126 21.22 38.07 4.47
N LEU A 1127 20.20 37.24 4.25
CA LEU A 1127 20.04 36.55 2.96
C LEU A 1127 19.72 37.55 1.83
N ASN A 1128 18.91 38.58 2.11
CA ASN A 1128 18.62 39.64 1.15
C ASN A 1128 19.90 40.37 0.73
N GLY A 1129 20.85 40.62 1.65
CA GLY A 1129 22.13 41.25 1.32
C GLY A 1129 22.95 40.46 0.30
N VAL A 1130 23.01 39.13 0.44
CA VAL A 1130 23.72 38.25 -0.51
C VAL A 1130 23.00 38.22 -1.86
N MET A 1131 21.66 38.14 -1.85
CA MET A 1131 20.84 38.18 -3.06
C MET A 1131 20.93 39.54 -3.78
N ASP A 1132 20.95 40.66 -3.05
CA ASP A 1132 21.13 42.01 -3.60
C ASP A 1132 22.49 42.16 -4.29
N ALA A 1133 23.55 41.66 -3.67
CA ALA A 1133 24.88 41.62 -4.27
C ALA A 1133 24.91 40.77 -5.55
N ALA A 1134 24.29 39.58 -5.54
CA ALA A 1134 24.17 38.72 -6.72
C ALA A 1134 23.35 39.38 -7.84
N ARG A 1135 22.23 40.03 -7.51
CA ARG A 1135 21.42 40.80 -8.47
C ARG A 1135 22.22 41.93 -9.09
N ALA A 1136 23.04 42.64 -8.32
CA ALA A 1136 23.86 43.75 -8.79
C ALA A 1136 25.08 43.31 -9.64
N ALA A 1137 25.38 42.01 -9.69
CA ALA A 1137 26.53 41.49 -10.42
C ALA A 1137 26.45 41.83 -11.93
N PRO A 1138 27.56 42.22 -12.58
CA PRO A 1138 27.55 42.65 -13.99
C PRO A 1138 26.96 41.62 -14.96
N ALA A 1139 27.25 40.32 -14.77
CA ALA A 1139 26.73 39.25 -15.62
C ALA A 1139 25.20 39.12 -15.51
N VAL A 1140 24.67 39.23 -14.29
CA VAL A 1140 23.23 39.18 -14.01
C VAL A 1140 22.53 40.41 -14.57
N GLN A 1141 23.09 41.62 -14.38
CA GLN A 1141 22.54 42.86 -14.94
C GLN A 1141 22.57 42.88 -16.48
N ALA A 1142 23.62 42.35 -17.10
CA ALA A 1142 23.70 42.18 -18.55
C ALA A 1142 22.58 41.25 -19.06
N LYS A 1143 22.40 40.10 -18.41
CA LYS A 1143 21.33 39.15 -18.73
C LYS A 1143 19.95 39.75 -18.52
N LEU A 1144 19.73 40.47 -17.40
CA LEU A 1144 18.48 41.18 -17.12
C LEU A 1144 18.14 42.15 -18.26
N LYS A 1145 19.08 42.99 -18.70
CA LYS A 1145 18.87 43.94 -19.82
C LYS A 1145 18.56 43.25 -21.15
N GLU A 1146 19.09 42.05 -21.35
CA GLU A 1146 18.81 41.24 -22.53
C GLU A 1146 17.34 40.79 -22.56
N VAL A 1147 16.83 40.26 -21.45
CA VAL A 1147 15.54 39.52 -21.40
C VAL A 1147 14.40 40.24 -20.67
N GLY A 1148 14.65 41.35 -19.98
CA GLY A 1148 13.65 42.06 -19.19
C GLY A 1148 14.11 43.42 -18.67
N ARG A 1149 13.46 43.91 -17.61
CA ARG A 1149 13.78 45.16 -16.91
C ARG A 1149 13.26 45.18 -15.48
N VAL A 1150 13.86 46.05 -14.67
CA VAL A 1150 13.37 46.39 -13.32
C VAL A 1150 12.02 47.12 -13.41
N VAL A 1151 11.09 46.78 -12.52
CA VAL A 1151 9.78 47.41 -12.42
C VAL A 1151 9.54 47.84 -10.97
N ASP A 1152 9.05 49.07 -10.80
CA ASP A 1152 8.63 49.58 -9.49
C ASP A 1152 7.21 49.12 -9.17
N PHE A 1153 7.02 48.61 -7.96
CA PHE A 1153 5.74 48.12 -7.44
C PHE A 1153 5.41 48.83 -6.12
N ALA A 1154 4.25 49.44 -6.05
CA ALA A 1154 3.82 50.22 -4.89
C ALA A 1154 3.49 49.34 -3.68
N GLY A 1155 3.05 48.09 -3.94
CA GLY A 1155 2.70 47.11 -2.93
C GLY A 1155 3.88 46.29 -2.41
N SER A 1156 3.58 45.28 -1.60
CA SER A 1156 4.56 44.35 -1.03
C SER A 1156 5.13 43.36 -2.05
N LYS A 1157 6.40 43.00 -1.89
CA LYS A 1157 7.07 41.95 -2.69
C LYS A 1157 6.76 40.51 -2.26
N THR A 1158 5.86 40.28 -1.29
CA THR A 1158 5.66 38.99 -0.61
C THR A 1158 5.37 37.79 -1.54
N TYR A 1159 4.76 38.01 -2.72
CA TYR A 1159 4.44 36.93 -3.67
C TYR A 1159 5.38 36.81 -4.87
N TRP A 1160 6.43 37.63 -4.92
CA TRP A 1160 7.42 37.62 -6.02
C TRP A 1160 8.60 36.69 -5.76
N GLY A 1161 8.60 35.99 -4.62
CA GLY A 1161 9.67 35.10 -4.19
C GLY A 1161 10.89 35.85 -3.65
N GLY A 1162 11.64 35.20 -2.76
CA GLY A 1162 12.90 35.72 -2.22
C GLY A 1162 14.15 35.18 -2.91
N PHE A 1163 14.06 34.02 -3.59
CA PHE A 1163 15.20 33.20 -4.01
C PHE A 1163 15.03 32.48 -5.37
#